data_AF-A0A2T6BWG4-F1
#
_entry.id   AF-A0A2T6BWG4-F1
#
_cell.length_a   1.000
_cell.length_b   1.000
_cell.length_c   1.000
_cell.angle_alpha   90.00
_cell.angle_beta   90.00
_cell.angle_gamma   90.00
#
_symmetry.space_group_name_H-M   'P 1'
#
loop_
_entity.id
_entity.type
_entity.pdbx_description
1 polymer ?
#
loop_
_entity_poly.entity_id
_entity_poly.type
_entity_poly.pdbx_seq_one_letter_code
_entity_poly.pdbx_strand_id
1 'polypeptide(L)'
;MALPVVPASWAKPAKIKVMEKTIHHRSKSDFAKGKGKNLDIQSSGNKALLSMKTDGEEAEYTSPVIQSDMVFTDVGLHWTNTAKAAKNPHYHSAQFSLRTSKDGEKWTEWKEVHVSHQGPEHKQSEETLGDLVYGDHGKFIQYKITMKAHKGVKPRIRDIKLFLLNSEDGTKVEAKGKMTLAGFLSERAQAAIDRPNIVSRAEWGADESLRYVDGKEDWPREYDDHVNHLVFHHTDTPNDDPDPAARVRSIYYYHAKVNEWGDIGYNAVIGSDGKIYEGRKGKDGDVLTPGVVGAHAYGFNHYSFGVSMMGTYTDAQLPDHMHNALIDLLSYQADLHGIDPLGSTDYVRNYEYDESTGIPKEDPDVPNILDHRRVPRASTSCPGDMLDAEYERIRQEVADRLAAADGSTITLDNSDPDNVADGDWVTSTNVSGYYGSNYQANDSGWGIAPDTFTWNFNLPAAGKYRVYAYYTAAFDRATDAPYEIHTKNGVVTKEVNQQVNGSSWVELGTYEFNSGANKVVQTDDADGYVIADGLRLEKVEDAPEAQPATAIVDNTDSQYTTSSGSWPTSTNAPGYYGSNYQPNAAGSGGDTFTWKFTPPETGSYKVSVYYAAASDRASNAPFTILHGDGTATRRVDQRTNGGQWVDLGTYHFTQGTTGKVTLTDDADGYVIADAVKFERTSDVLISDNADSENEGIGTWKTSTNLKHYGSNYQYDYKGTGDHTFTWNLKIPETGTYRVYAQYQAYTDRASNAPYTIHHQSGTSTVKVDQRVNGSQWVDLGTYNFEQGTGSKVILSDNADGIVVADAIKLERVEQNTVISDNGDPGNEGIGAWKSSNNVAGFEGDDYQYDYKGTGDHTFTWNLNIPKAGYYKVYAKYMAYTDRATNAPYTIYHQDGQTVQRVNQRKNGSQWVELGTFRFEAGTGSKIVLSDKADGIVVADSVKLEPAPVTVTGDNTDSNVDSVGTWKTSNNISGYTGTSYQYNGPNNPGEGAWFAWNLNIPEAGSYDVYVKYMAYKDRASNAPYTIHHRDGQTTRRVDQRTGGSQWVYIGTYNFDQGTSKIVLSDDADGFVIADSVKLEKAPTTITSDNADTGNEGIGAWKVSNNISGYEGTNYQYDYKGTGDHTFTWNFDVKEAGSYKVYAKYMSYTDRATNAPYTIHHKDGQTTKRVDQRTGGSQWVYIGTYNFDTGTGKVVLSDDADGIVVADAIRLIKE
;
A
#
# COMPACT_ATOMS: atom_id res chain seq x y z
N MET A 1 -24.90 -37.32 -27.74
CA MET A 1 -23.80 -37.30 -26.75
C MET A 1 -24.42 -37.34 -25.37
N ALA A 2 -23.97 -38.25 -24.51
CA ALA A 2 -24.43 -38.36 -23.14
C ALA A 2 -24.00 -37.10 -22.35
N LEU A 3 -24.87 -36.63 -21.45
CA LEU A 3 -24.55 -35.56 -20.51
C LEU A 3 -23.28 -35.93 -19.71
N PRO A 4 -22.40 -34.97 -19.39
CA PRO A 4 -21.24 -35.23 -18.57
C PRO A 4 -21.70 -35.61 -17.16
N VAL A 5 -21.21 -36.75 -16.69
CA VAL A 5 -21.33 -37.18 -15.31
C VAL A 5 -20.48 -36.23 -14.46
N VAL A 6 -21.13 -35.49 -13.56
CA VAL A 6 -20.46 -34.63 -12.58
C VAL A 6 -19.55 -35.52 -11.72
N PRO A 7 -18.27 -35.16 -11.50
CA PRO A 7 -17.38 -35.94 -10.64
C PRO A 7 -17.95 -36.07 -9.22
N ALA A 8 -17.86 -37.25 -8.62
CA ALA A 8 -18.28 -37.49 -7.24
C ALA A 8 -17.49 -36.61 -6.23
N SER A 9 -16.35 -36.05 -6.63
CA SER A 9 -15.55 -35.08 -5.86
C SER A 9 -16.22 -33.71 -5.67
N TRP A 10 -17.36 -33.44 -6.31
CA TRP A 10 -18.11 -32.18 -6.19
C TRP A 10 -19.28 -32.26 -5.19
N ALA A 11 -19.46 -33.40 -4.52
CA ALA A 11 -20.34 -33.49 -3.35
C ALA A 11 -19.59 -32.97 -2.11
N LYS A 12 -20.25 -32.17 -1.26
CA LYS A 12 -19.68 -31.79 0.05
C LYS A 12 -19.24 -33.08 0.78
N PRO A 13 -18.03 -33.13 1.37
CA PRO A 13 -17.68 -34.24 2.25
C PRO A 13 -18.74 -34.32 3.37
N ALA A 14 -19.18 -35.54 3.66
CA ALA A 14 -20.18 -35.75 4.69
C ALA A 14 -19.58 -35.36 6.05
N LYS A 15 -20.34 -34.66 6.89
CA LYS A 15 -19.91 -34.33 8.26
C LYS A 15 -19.68 -35.62 9.04
N ILE A 16 -18.53 -35.77 9.69
CA ILE A 16 -18.24 -36.95 10.50
C ILE A 16 -18.45 -36.54 11.96
N LYS A 17 -19.49 -37.09 12.59
CA LYS A 17 -19.71 -36.89 14.02
C LYS A 17 -18.64 -37.65 14.80
N VAL A 18 -17.81 -36.95 15.58
CA VAL A 18 -16.88 -37.60 16.52
C VAL A 18 -17.69 -38.43 17.51
N MET A 19 -17.42 -39.74 17.57
CA MET A 19 -17.99 -40.61 18.58
C MET A 19 -17.18 -40.50 19.87
N GLU A 20 -17.87 -40.55 21.00
CA GLU A 20 -17.32 -40.23 22.30
C GLU A 20 -17.78 -41.24 23.36
N LYS A 21 -16.87 -41.61 24.26
CA LYS A 21 -17.17 -42.38 25.46
C LYS A 21 -16.35 -41.90 26.63
N THR A 22 -17.03 -41.50 27.71
CA THR A 22 -16.34 -41.20 28.97
C THR A 22 -16.36 -42.41 29.89
N ILE A 23 -15.18 -42.90 30.26
CA ILE A 23 -15.04 -43.85 31.38
C ILE A 23 -14.74 -43.04 32.63
N HIS A 24 -15.51 -43.26 33.69
CA HIS A 24 -15.41 -42.48 34.92
C HIS A 24 -15.06 -43.39 36.11
N HIS A 25 -13.80 -43.35 36.55
CA HIS A 25 -13.36 -44.02 37.76
C HIS A 25 -13.45 -43.06 38.95
N ARG A 26 -14.47 -43.25 39.80
CA ARG A 26 -14.77 -42.32 40.89
C ARG A 26 -14.90 -42.98 42.25
N SER A 27 -15.27 -44.26 42.32
CA SER A 27 -15.65 -45.00 43.52
C SER A 27 -14.63 -46.07 43.86
N LYS A 28 -14.62 -46.55 45.12
CA LYS A 28 -13.61 -47.54 45.57
C LYS A 28 -13.66 -48.85 44.76
N SER A 29 -14.83 -49.25 44.28
CA SER A 29 -15.00 -50.42 43.42
C SER A 29 -14.32 -50.28 42.05
N ASP A 30 -14.28 -49.07 41.50
CA ASP A 30 -13.65 -48.79 40.20
C ASP A 30 -12.13 -49.01 40.30
N PHE A 31 -11.55 -48.65 41.44
CA PHE A 31 -10.12 -48.80 41.69
C PHE A 31 -9.71 -50.17 42.25
N ALA A 32 -10.63 -50.92 42.85
CA ALA A 32 -10.34 -52.14 43.64
C ALA A 32 -9.69 -53.28 42.84
N LYS A 33 -9.89 -53.32 41.52
CA LYS A 33 -9.30 -54.33 40.63
C LYS A 33 -7.94 -53.92 40.06
N GLY A 34 -7.47 -52.71 40.33
CA GLY A 34 -6.14 -52.24 39.94
C GLY A 34 -5.04 -52.76 40.88
N LYS A 35 -3.79 -52.54 40.49
CA LYS A 35 -2.60 -52.90 41.28
C LYS A 35 -1.96 -51.63 41.83
N GLY A 36 -1.81 -51.53 43.14
CA GLY A 36 -1.17 -50.37 43.79
C GLY A 36 0.07 -50.76 44.60
N LYS A 37 1.10 -49.91 44.57
CA LYS A 37 2.31 -49.97 45.40
C LYS A 37 2.42 -48.69 46.23
N ASN A 38 2.73 -48.80 47.52
CA ASN A 38 2.78 -47.67 48.47
C ASN A 38 1.53 -46.76 48.46
N LEU A 39 0.36 -47.32 48.14
CA LEU A 39 -0.88 -46.58 47.90
C LEU A 39 -1.94 -46.89 48.95
N ASP A 40 -2.63 -45.85 49.43
CA ASP A 40 -3.86 -45.92 50.22
C ASP A 40 -5.06 -45.45 49.39
N ILE A 41 -6.19 -46.16 49.51
CA ILE A 41 -7.44 -45.87 48.80
C ILE A 41 -8.55 -45.68 49.85
N GLN A 42 -8.81 -44.42 50.18
CA GLN A 42 -9.78 -44.03 51.20
C GLN A 42 -11.14 -43.71 50.58
N SER A 43 -12.21 -43.91 51.36
CA SER A 43 -13.55 -43.46 50.98
C SER A 43 -13.76 -42.03 51.49
N SER A 44 -14.13 -41.12 50.60
CA SER A 44 -14.57 -39.76 50.92
C SER A 44 -15.98 -39.57 50.36
N GLY A 45 -16.98 -39.87 51.18
CA GLY A 45 -18.37 -40.00 50.73
C GLY A 45 -18.52 -41.09 49.66
N ASN A 46 -19.13 -40.75 48.52
CA ASN A 46 -19.29 -41.65 47.36
C ASN A 46 -18.06 -41.71 46.43
N LYS A 47 -16.98 -40.99 46.74
CA LYS A 47 -15.75 -40.96 45.93
C LYS A 47 -14.60 -41.71 46.61
N ALA A 48 -13.72 -42.32 45.83
CA ALA A 48 -12.43 -42.85 46.27
C ALA A 48 -11.36 -41.77 46.17
N LEU A 49 -10.45 -41.79 47.14
CA LEU A 49 -9.29 -40.91 47.21
C LEU A 49 -8.02 -41.75 47.25
N LEU A 50 -7.16 -41.57 46.26
CA LEU A 50 -5.86 -42.22 46.13
C LEU A 50 -4.79 -41.31 46.72
N SER A 51 -4.01 -41.83 47.67
CA SER A 51 -2.90 -41.09 48.31
C SER A 51 -1.77 -42.03 48.71
N MET A 52 -0.58 -41.49 48.95
CA MET A 52 0.58 -42.29 49.36
C MET A 52 0.46 -42.80 50.82
N LYS A 53 0.87 -44.05 51.09
CA LYS A 53 0.91 -44.62 52.45
C LYS A 53 2.06 -44.04 53.28
N THR A 54 3.29 -44.09 52.77
CA THR A 54 4.49 -43.59 53.47
C THR A 54 5.14 -42.44 52.72
N ASP A 55 5.83 -41.57 53.47
CA ASP A 55 6.68 -40.50 52.95
C ASP A 55 8.07 -41.07 52.63
N GLY A 56 8.58 -40.87 51.41
CA GLY A 56 9.96 -41.22 51.02
C GLY A 56 10.13 -42.25 49.89
N GLU A 57 9.07 -42.92 49.44
CA GLU A 57 9.09 -43.83 48.29
C GLU A 57 7.97 -43.49 47.30
N GLU A 58 8.19 -43.72 45.99
CA GLU A 58 7.16 -43.52 44.96
C GLU A 58 5.96 -44.44 45.20
N ALA A 59 4.74 -43.89 45.10
CA ALA A 59 3.52 -44.68 45.05
C ALA A 59 3.08 -44.86 43.61
N GLU A 60 2.64 -46.06 43.26
CA GLU A 60 2.17 -46.37 41.92
C GLU A 60 0.78 -46.97 41.96
N TYR A 61 -0.02 -46.65 40.94
CA TYR A 61 -1.31 -47.29 40.69
C TYR A 61 -1.44 -47.63 39.21
N THR A 62 -1.69 -48.89 38.90
CA THR A 62 -2.07 -49.33 37.55
C THR A 62 -3.54 -49.74 37.57
N SER A 63 -4.34 -49.15 36.67
CA SER A 63 -5.75 -49.49 36.52
C SER A 63 -5.95 -50.96 36.13
N PRO A 64 -7.14 -51.55 36.38
CA PRO A 64 -7.50 -52.77 35.68
C PRO A 64 -7.47 -52.55 34.15
N VAL A 65 -7.43 -53.63 33.37
CA VAL A 65 -7.68 -53.55 31.93
C VAL A 65 -9.10 -53.08 31.72
N ILE A 66 -9.27 -51.94 31.06
CA ILE A 66 -10.58 -51.36 30.76
C ILE A 66 -10.88 -51.65 29.30
N GLN A 67 -11.97 -52.37 29.05
CA GLN A 67 -12.47 -52.63 27.70
C GLN A 67 -13.52 -51.58 27.33
N SER A 68 -13.32 -50.94 26.18
CA SER A 68 -14.28 -50.04 25.55
C SER A 68 -15.26 -50.82 24.68
N ASP A 69 -16.51 -50.36 24.61
CA ASP A 69 -17.52 -50.84 23.67
C ASP A 69 -17.35 -50.25 22.26
N MET A 70 -16.51 -49.22 22.12
CA MET A 70 -16.08 -48.63 20.84
C MET A 70 -14.58 -48.82 20.59
N VAL A 71 -14.20 -48.91 19.31
CA VAL A 71 -12.82 -48.64 18.89
C VAL A 71 -12.58 -47.15 19.05
N PHE A 72 -11.48 -46.76 19.69
CA PHE A 72 -11.12 -45.35 19.88
C PHE A 72 -9.80 -45.02 19.21
N THR A 73 -9.76 -43.89 18.52
CA THR A 73 -8.58 -43.33 17.87
C THR A 73 -7.78 -42.45 18.83
N ASP A 74 -8.45 -41.80 19.80
CA ASP A 74 -7.82 -40.86 20.73
C ASP A 74 -8.32 -41.02 22.16
N VAL A 75 -7.50 -40.60 23.12
CA VAL A 75 -7.78 -40.67 24.55
C VAL A 75 -7.40 -39.34 25.19
N GLY A 76 -8.40 -38.64 25.73
CA GLY A 76 -8.22 -37.53 26.66
C GLY A 76 -8.25 -38.02 28.10
N LEU A 77 -7.59 -37.31 29.01
CA LEU A 77 -7.52 -37.66 30.43
C LEU A 77 -7.83 -36.46 31.32
N HIS A 78 -8.66 -36.67 32.33
CA HIS A 78 -8.96 -35.70 33.38
C HIS A 78 -8.86 -36.35 34.75
N TRP A 79 -8.32 -35.65 35.75
CA TRP A 79 -8.34 -36.08 37.14
C TRP A 79 -8.41 -34.90 38.10
N THR A 80 -8.77 -35.18 39.35
CA THR A 80 -8.79 -34.20 40.42
C THR A 80 -7.68 -34.48 41.45
N ASN A 81 -6.84 -33.51 41.76
CA ASN A 81 -5.84 -33.54 42.84
C ASN A 81 -6.20 -32.57 43.99
N THR A 82 -6.80 -33.11 45.05
CA THR A 82 -7.26 -32.34 46.24
C THR A 82 -6.14 -31.86 47.17
N ALA A 83 -4.89 -32.20 46.88
CA ALA A 83 -3.74 -31.65 47.61
C ALA A 83 -3.37 -30.22 47.14
N LYS A 84 -3.90 -29.77 45.99
CA LYS A 84 -3.76 -28.40 45.47
C LYS A 84 -4.68 -27.43 46.23
N ALA A 85 -4.35 -27.11 47.47
CA ALA A 85 -4.88 -25.93 48.15
C ALA A 85 -3.70 -25.03 48.56
N ALA A 86 -3.60 -23.87 47.90
CA ALA A 86 -2.65 -22.78 48.11
C ALA A 86 -1.20 -22.95 47.55
N LYS A 87 -0.96 -22.20 46.45
CA LYS A 87 0.31 -21.69 45.90
C LYS A 87 1.14 -22.62 45.00
N ASN A 88 1.13 -22.29 43.69
CA ASN A 88 2.04 -22.67 42.60
C ASN A 88 1.64 -23.92 41.75
N PRO A 89 1.30 -23.74 40.44
CA PRO A 89 0.86 -24.81 39.54
C PRO A 89 1.96 -25.75 39.04
N HIS A 90 3.25 -25.44 39.22
CA HIS A 90 4.37 -26.26 38.71
C HIS A 90 4.70 -27.54 39.52
N TYR A 91 3.76 -28.05 40.33
CA TYR A 91 4.02 -29.21 41.20
C TYR A 91 3.43 -30.51 40.65
N HIS A 92 4.19 -31.20 39.79
CA HIS A 92 3.90 -32.54 39.26
C HIS A 92 4.14 -33.63 40.33
N SER A 93 3.30 -33.66 41.38
CA SER A 93 3.34 -34.71 42.41
C SER A 93 2.66 -36.02 41.98
N ALA A 94 1.95 -36.02 40.84
CA ALA A 94 1.36 -37.19 40.21
C ALA A 94 1.53 -37.13 38.69
N GLN A 95 2.12 -38.18 38.10
CA GLN A 95 2.33 -38.35 36.67
C GLN A 95 1.43 -39.47 36.14
N PHE A 96 0.75 -39.23 35.02
CA PHE A 96 -0.07 -40.23 34.36
C PHE A 96 0.66 -40.79 33.13
N SER A 97 0.45 -42.08 32.87
CA SER A 97 0.83 -42.73 31.63
C SER A 97 -0.30 -43.61 31.13
N LEU A 98 -0.48 -43.71 29.82
CA LEU A 98 -1.48 -44.52 29.16
C LEU A 98 -0.82 -45.59 28.29
N ARG A 99 -1.52 -46.71 28.12
CA ARG A 99 -1.23 -47.67 27.05
C ARG A 99 -2.52 -48.26 26.54
N THR A 100 -2.54 -48.63 25.26
CA THR A 100 -3.72 -49.15 24.60
C THR A 100 -3.45 -50.51 23.98
N SER A 101 -4.52 -51.22 23.62
CA SER A 101 -4.44 -52.50 22.94
C SER A 101 -5.68 -52.72 22.08
N LYS A 102 -5.48 -53.34 20.90
CA LYS A 102 -6.56 -53.73 19.99
C LYS A 102 -7.24 -55.03 20.44
N ASP A 103 -6.50 -55.93 21.11
CA ASP A 103 -6.91 -57.30 21.44
C ASP A 103 -6.91 -57.63 22.95
N GLY A 104 -6.35 -56.76 23.78
CA GLY A 104 -6.20 -56.94 25.22
C GLY A 104 -4.97 -57.76 25.64
N GLU A 105 -4.22 -58.30 24.67
CA GLU A 105 -3.04 -59.14 24.87
C GLU A 105 -1.75 -58.39 24.51
N LYS A 106 -1.73 -57.73 23.35
CA LYS A 106 -0.59 -56.93 22.86
C LYS A 106 -0.81 -55.47 23.19
N TRP A 107 0.07 -54.92 24.01
CA TRP A 107 -0.04 -53.55 24.51
C TRP A 107 1.00 -52.66 23.85
N THR A 108 0.62 -51.40 23.60
CA THR A 108 1.59 -50.35 23.29
C THR A 108 2.53 -50.14 24.48
N GLU A 109 3.67 -49.50 24.23
CA GLU A 109 4.49 -48.95 25.30
C GLU A 109 3.69 -47.93 26.12
N TRP A 110 4.12 -47.70 27.36
CA TRP A 110 3.52 -46.68 28.22
C TRP A 110 3.89 -45.29 27.69
N LYS A 111 2.90 -44.54 27.21
CA LYS A 111 3.06 -43.13 26.84
C LYS A 111 2.71 -42.23 28.02
N GLU A 112 3.60 -41.32 28.36
CA GLU A 112 3.35 -40.30 29.38
C GLU A 112 2.27 -39.32 28.91
N VAL A 113 1.38 -38.91 29.82
CA VAL A 113 0.37 -37.88 29.56
C VAL A 113 0.88 -36.57 30.12
N HIS A 114 1.21 -35.64 29.25
CA HIS A 114 1.57 -34.28 29.63
C HIS A 114 0.34 -33.54 30.15
N VAL A 115 0.54 -32.62 31.09
CA VAL A 115 -0.54 -31.80 31.64
C VAL A 115 -0.78 -30.64 30.67
N SER A 116 -2.03 -30.46 30.23
CA SER A 116 -2.36 -29.38 29.30
C SER A 116 -2.22 -28.03 30.00
N HIS A 117 -1.26 -27.20 29.59
CA HIS A 117 -0.99 -25.88 30.19
C HIS A 117 -1.78 -24.72 29.54
N GLN A 118 -2.90 -24.99 28.87
CA GLN A 118 -3.52 -24.03 27.93
C GLN A 118 -4.87 -23.45 28.39
N GLY A 119 -5.15 -23.39 29.70
CA GLY A 119 -6.41 -22.82 30.23
C GLY A 119 -6.17 -21.81 31.36
N PRO A 120 -7.14 -20.92 31.67
CA PRO A 120 -6.92 -19.76 32.52
C PRO A 120 -6.41 -20.12 33.92
N GLU A 121 -5.27 -19.53 34.28
CA GLU A 121 -4.61 -19.68 35.58
C GLU A 121 -5.45 -19.17 36.78
N HIS A 122 -6.64 -18.61 36.55
CA HIS A 122 -7.49 -17.97 37.57
C HIS A 122 -8.65 -18.80 38.10
N LYS A 123 -8.61 -20.14 38.02
CA LYS A 123 -9.29 -20.95 39.04
C LYS A 123 -8.28 -21.91 39.65
N GLN A 124 -7.91 -21.64 40.89
CA GLN A 124 -7.29 -22.62 41.78
C GLN A 124 -8.25 -23.80 41.95
N SER A 125 -8.31 -24.66 40.94
CA SER A 125 -9.19 -25.82 40.90
C SER A 125 -8.37 -27.05 41.25
N GLU A 126 -9.04 -28.00 41.91
CA GLU A 126 -8.46 -29.31 42.14
C GLU A 126 -8.38 -30.11 40.82
N GLU A 127 -8.90 -29.62 39.69
CA GLU A 127 -8.99 -30.35 38.42
C GLU A 127 -7.72 -30.24 37.58
N THR A 128 -7.42 -31.26 36.79
CA THR A 128 -6.24 -31.32 35.92
C THR A 128 -6.61 -32.11 34.67
N LEU A 129 -6.35 -31.51 33.51
CA LEU A 129 -6.52 -32.09 32.18
C LEU A 129 -5.16 -32.47 31.62
N GLY A 130 -5.10 -33.61 30.95
CA GLY A 130 -3.93 -34.06 30.20
C GLY A 130 -4.05 -33.73 28.72
N ASP A 131 -2.94 -33.81 28.00
CA ASP A 131 -2.94 -33.68 26.54
C ASP A 131 -3.60 -34.89 25.86
N LEU A 132 -4.06 -34.68 24.63
CA LEU A 132 -4.78 -35.70 23.86
C LEU A 132 -3.79 -36.75 23.34
N VAL A 133 -3.97 -38.01 23.73
CA VAL A 133 -3.07 -39.11 23.36
C VAL A 133 -3.68 -39.95 22.23
N TYR A 134 -2.90 -40.26 21.20
CA TYR A 134 -3.31 -41.23 20.18
C TYR A 134 -3.49 -42.62 20.77
N GLY A 135 -4.67 -43.20 20.56
CA GLY A 135 -5.08 -44.49 21.09
C GLY A 135 -4.74 -45.69 20.22
N ASP A 136 -4.16 -45.49 19.03
CA ASP A 136 -3.83 -46.53 18.03
C ASP A 136 -5.00 -47.51 17.82
N HIS A 137 -6.17 -46.97 17.47
CA HIS A 137 -7.42 -47.73 17.23
C HIS A 137 -7.70 -48.79 18.31
N GLY A 138 -7.43 -48.45 19.57
CA GLY A 138 -7.55 -49.36 20.70
C GLY A 138 -8.99 -49.77 21.00
N LYS A 139 -9.16 -50.94 21.60
CA LYS A 139 -10.39 -51.36 22.30
C LYS A 139 -10.19 -51.54 23.79
N PHE A 140 -8.94 -51.62 24.22
CA PHE A 140 -8.56 -51.80 25.61
C PHE A 140 -7.59 -50.69 26.01
N ILE A 141 -7.73 -50.20 27.24
CA ILE A 141 -6.90 -49.14 27.78
C ILE A 141 -6.51 -49.43 29.23
N GLN A 142 -5.30 -49.01 29.58
CA GLN A 142 -4.87 -48.90 30.97
C GLN A 142 -4.22 -47.55 31.22
N TYR A 143 -4.42 -47.03 32.42
CA TYR A 143 -3.65 -45.89 32.92
C TYR A 143 -2.80 -46.32 34.11
N LYS A 144 -1.65 -45.68 34.23
CA LYS A 144 -0.73 -45.77 35.36
C LYS A 144 -0.56 -44.39 35.97
N ILE A 145 -0.54 -44.33 37.30
CA ILE A 145 -0.27 -43.13 38.09
C ILE A 145 1.01 -43.37 38.87
N THR A 146 1.99 -42.49 38.72
CA THR A 146 3.18 -42.45 39.57
C THR A 146 3.09 -41.21 40.46
N MET A 147 3.19 -41.39 41.77
CA MET A 147 2.98 -40.35 42.79
C MET A 147 4.21 -40.19 43.66
N LYS A 148 4.64 -38.94 43.86
CA LYS A 148 5.79 -38.58 44.70
C LYS A 148 5.40 -37.43 45.62
N ALA A 149 5.80 -37.54 46.90
CA ALA A 149 5.67 -36.43 47.82
C ALA A 149 6.70 -35.35 47.45
N HIS A 150 6.25 -34.11 47.31
CA HIS A 150 7.12 -32.98 47.00
C HIS A 150 7.09 -31.99 48.16
N LYS A 151 8.24 -31.68 48.75
CA LYS A 151 8.38 -30.82 49.94
C LYS A 151 7.43 -31.20 51.10
N GLY A 152 7.21 -32.49 51.30
CA GLY A 152 6.35 -33.02 52.38
C GLY A 152 4.85 -33.01 52.09
N VAL A 153 4.41 -32.59 50.90
CA VAL A 153 3.00 -32.63 50.47
C VAL A 153 2.74 -33.88 49.63
N LYS A 154 1.77 -34.70 50.05
CA LYS A 154 1.33 -35.91 49.34
C LYS A 154 0.25 -35.58 48.30
N PRO A 155 0.33 -36.11 47.07
CA PRO A 155 -0.77 -36.01 46.10
C PRO A 155 -2.02 -36.74 46.62
N ARG A 156 -3.20 -36.20 46.30
CA ARG A 156 -4.51 -36.74 46.71
C ARG A 156 -5.46 -36.80 45.51
N ILE A 157 -5.36 -37.89 44.74
CA ILE A 157 -6.00 -38.05 43.42
C ILE A 157 -7.40 -38.67 43.55
N ARG A 158 -8.38 -38.15 42.82
CA ARG A 158 -9.74 -38.69 42.68
C ARG A 158 -10.33 -38.34 41.31
N ASP A 159 -11.51 -38.89 41.02
CA ASP A 159 -12.36 -38.47 39.89
C ASP A 159 -11.69 -38.55 38.50
N ILE A 160 -11.09 -39.71 38.20
CA ILE A 160 -10.35 -39.92 36.95
C ILE A 160 -11.34 -40.21 35.83
N LYS A 161 -11.30 -39.43 34.75
CA LYS A 161 -12.11 -39.60 33.54
C LYS A 161 -11.19 -39.83 32.35
N LEU A 162 -11.49 -40.88 31.57
CA LEU A 162 -10.90 -41.11 30.26
C LEU A 162 -11.94 -40.74 29.21
N PHE A 163 -11.59 -39.86 28.27
CA PHE A 163 -12.42 -39.47 27.14
C PHE A 163 -11.92 -40.22 25.92
N LEU A 164 -12.61 -41.30 25.55
CA LEU A 164 -12.30 -42.06 24.35
C LEU A 164 -13.02 -41.42 23.17
N LEU A 165 -12.28 -41.10 22.12
CA LEU A 165 -12.82 -40.49 20.91
C LEU A 165 -12.59 -41.42 19.71
N ASN A 166 -13.50 -41.39 18.75
CA ASN A 166 -13.31 -41.94 17.42
C ASN A 166 -13.81 -40.91 16.39
N SER A 167 -12.86 -40.32 15.68
CA SER A 167 -13.09 -39.28 14.68
C SER A 167 -13.13 -39.81 13.24
N GLU A 168 -13.05 -41.13 13.05
CA GLU A 168 -13.02 -41.81 11.75
C GLU A 168 -14.36 -42.49 11.41
N ASP A 169 -14.94 -43.22 12.37
CA ASP A 169 -16.08 -44.14 12.15
C ASP A 169 -17.46 -43.52 12.42
N GLY A 170 -17.51 -42.21 12.67
CA GLY A 170 -18.76 -41.49 12.93
C GLY A 170 -19.79 -41.59 11.80
N THR A 171 -21.09 -41.58 12.13
CA THR A 171 -22.15 -41.54 11.11
C THR A 171 -22.01 -40.27 10.27
N LYS A 172 -21.88 -40.46 8.95
CA LYS A 172 -21.91 -39.39 7.95
C LYS A 172 -23.25 -38.64 8.03
N VAL A 173 -23.24 -37.40 8.50
CA VAL A 173 -24.42 -36.53 8.51
C VAL A 173 -24.46 -35.75 7.20
N GLU A 174 -25.55 -35.88 6.45
CA GLU A 174 -25.72 -35.14 5.19
C GLU A 174 -25.69 -33.63 5.44
N ALA A 175 -24.75 -32.95 4.78
CA ALA A 175 -24.73 -31.49 4.73
C ALA A 175 -25.87 -31.00 3.82
N LYS A 176 -26.87 -30.32 4.39
CA LYS A 176 -27.87 -29.60 3.57
C LYS A 176 -27.23 -28.34 2.98
N GLY A 177 -27.03 -28.34 1.67
CA GLY A 177 -26.67 -27.15 0.88
C GLY A 177 -25.72 -27.46 -0.27
N LYS A 178 -26.08 -27.06 -1.49
CA LYS A 178 -25.19 -27.15 -2.66
C LYS A 178 -24.08 -26.10 -2.53
N MET A 179 -22.83 -26.51 -2.78
CA MET A 179 -21.72 -25.58 -2.96
C MET A 179 -21.80 -25.03 -4.38
N THR A 180 -21.81 -23.71 -4.55
CA THR A 180 -21.83 -23.05 -5.86
C THR A 180 -20.39 -22.75 -6.29
N LEU A 181 -20.09 -22.86 -7.59
CA LEU A 181 -18.76 -22.56 -8.16
C LEU A 181 -18.27 -21.14 -7.78
N ALA A 182 -19.20 -20.19 -7.57
CA ALA A 182 -18.90 -18.84 -7.07
C ALA A 182 -18.34 -18.79 -5.64
N GLY A 183 -18.62 -19.78 -4.79
CA GLY A 183 -18.08 -19.87 -3.43
C GLY A 183 -16.78 -20.68 -3.33
N PHE A 184 -16.31 -21.28 -4.43
CA PHE A 184 -14.98 -21.88 -4.55
C PHE A 184 -13.96 -20.89 -5.12
N LEU A 185 -14.42 -19.76 -5.67
CA LEU A 185 -13.60 -18.77 -6.38
C LEU A 185 -13.57 -17.39 -5.70
N SER A 186 -14.22 -17.24 -4.54
CA SER A 186 -14.15 -16.03 -3.72
C SER A 186 -13.11 -16.22 -2.62
N GLU A 187 -11.91 -15.71 -2.84
CA GLU A 187 -10.99 -15.16 -1.84
C GLU A 187 -9.63 -14.93 -2.51
N ARG A 188 -9.39 -13.70 -2.98
CA ARG A 188 -8.04 -13.15 -3.07
C ARG A 188 -8.09 -11.87 -2.26
N ALA A 189 -7.42 -11.87 -1.11
CA ALA A 189 -7.21 -10.69 -0.28
C ALA A 189 -5.76 -10.24 -0.46
N GLN A 190 -5.62 -8.94 -0.76
CA GLN A 190 -4.60 -7.98 -0.31
C GLN A 190 -3.30 -8.52 0.32
N ALA A 191 -2.55 -9.34 -0.40
CA ALA A 191 -1.21 -9.77 -0.04
C ALA A 191 -0.39 -9.92 -1.33
N ALA A 192 0.84 -9.39 -1.36
CA ALA A 192 1.85 -9.73 -2.37
C ALA A 192 2.16 -11.24 -2.35
N ILE A 193 2.02 -11.89 -1.19
CA ILE A 193 2.06 -13.34 -1.03
C ILE A 193 0.66 -13.94 -1.28
N ASP A 194 0.56 -14.82 -2.28
CA ASP A 194 -0.68 -15.58 -2.52
C ASP A 194 -1.06 -16.39 -1.27
N ARG A 195 -2.32 -16.27 -0.86
CA ARG A 195 -2.88 -17.05 0.25
C ARG A 195 -2.67 -18.56 -0.02
N PRO A 196 -2.04 -19.30 0.91
CA PRO A 196 -1.78 -20.72 0.69
C PRO A 196 -3.07 -21.53 0.70
N ASN A 197 -3.04 -22.73 0.10
CA ASN A 197 -4.21 -23.58 0.01
C ASN A 197 -4.64 -24.05 1.42
N ILE A 198 -5.82 -23.60 1.86
CA ILE A 198 -6.37 -23.94 3.18
C ILE A 198 -7.47 -24.98 3.03
N VAL A 199 -7.37 -26.08 3.78
CA VAL A 199 -8.46 -27.01 3.98
C VAL A 199 -9.45 -26.36 4.96
N SER A 200 -10.56 -25.87 4.43
CA SER A 200 -11.61 -25.22 5.21
C SER A 200 -12.27 -26.17 6.21
N ARG A 201 -12.93 -25.60 7.23
CA ARG A 201 -13.74 -26.35 8.20
C ARG A 201 -14.76 -27.28 7.57
N ALA A 202 -15.34 -26.86 6.44
CA ALA A 202 -16.27 -27.69 5.69
C ALA A 202 -15.57 -28.89 5.03
N GLU A 203 -14.36 -28.72 4.53
CA GLU A 203 -13.59 -29.76 3.82
C GLU A 203 -13.03 -30.82 4.76
N TRP A 204 -12.50 -30.44 5.93
CA TRP A 204 -12.04 -31.42 6.93
C TRP A 204 -13.16 -32.02 7.78
N GLY A 205 -14.41 -31.58 7.57
CA GLY A 205 -15.61 -32.18 8.14
C GLY A 205 -15.95 -31.73 9.55
N ALA A 206 -15.71 -30.46 9.88
CA ALA A 206 -16.02 -29.85 11.17
C ALA A 206 -17.50 -29.98 11.55
N ASP A 207 -17.77 -30.42 12.78
CA ASP A 207 -19.10 -30.33 13.38
C ASP A 207 -19.29 -28.96 14.04
N GLU A 208 -19.82 -28.02 13.25
CA GLU A 208 -20.13 -26.66 13.72
C GLU A 208 -21.07 -26.59 14.93
N SER A 209 -21.85 -27.66 15.20
CA SER A 209 -22.75 -27.68 16.36
C SER A 209 -21.99 -27.73 17.69
N LEU A 210 -20.72 -28.16 17.69
CA LEU A 210 -19.91 -28.22 18.91
C LEU A 210 -19.61 -26.83 19.47
N ARG A 211 -19.69 -25.76 18.65
CA ARG A 211 -19.48 -24.38 19.10
C ARG A 211 -20.63 -23.78 19.89
N TYR A 212 -21.77 -24.45 19.92
CA TYR A 212 -22.98 -23.91 20.50
C TYR A 212 -23.35 -24.61 21.82
N VAL A 213 -23.83 -23.82 22.77
CA VAL A 213 -24.51 -24.23 24.00
C VAL A 213 -25.79 -23.40 24.09
N ASP A 214 -26.95 -24.05 24.27
CA ASP A 214 -28.27 -23.41 24.33
C ASP A 214 -28.59 -22.46 23.15
N GLY A 215 -28.09 -22.78 21.96
CA GLY A 215 -28.34 -22.01 20.73
C GLY A 215 -27.52 -20.73 20.60
N LYS A 216 -26.55 -20.51 21.49
CA LYS A 216 -25.56 -19.42 21.42
C LYS A 216 -24.15 -20.00 21.30
N GLU A 217 -23.25 -19.26 20.69
CA GLU A 217 -21.84 -19.65 20.69
C GLU A 217 -21.32 -19.61 22.13
N ASP A 218 -20.69 -20.72 22.56
CA ASP A 218 -20.12 -20.86 23.89
C ASP A 218 -18.92 -19.92 24.08
N TRP A 219 -18.14 -19.77 23.01
CA TRP A 219 -17.09 -18.77 22.88
C TRP A 219 -17.33 -17.87 21.66
N PRO A 220 -17.96 -16.69 21.87
CA PRO A 220 -18.23 -15.72 20.82
C PRO A 220 -16.96 -15.32 20.05
N ARG A 221 -17.13 -14.99 18.77
CA ARG A 221 -16.02 -14.57 17.90
C ARG A 221 -15.60 -13.15 18.27
N GLU A 222 -14.31 -12.98 18.51
CA GLU A 222 -13.67 -11.69 18.74
C GLU A 222 -12.67 -11.44 17.61
N TYR A 223 -12.45 -10.16 17.31
CA TYR A 223 -11.58 -9.74 16.22
C TYR A 223 -10.73 -8.57 16.70
N ASP A 224 -9.41 -8.73 16.57
CA ASP A 224 -8.51 -7.60 16.67
C ASP A 224 -8.44 -6.88 15.32
N ASP A 225 -8.23 -5.58 15.36
CA ASP A 225 -8.08 -4.74 14.17
C ASP A 225 -6.71 -4.94 13.48
N HIS A 226 -5.76 -5.57 14.17
CA HIS A 226 -4.45 -5.93 13.64
C HIS A 226 -3.83 -7.15 14.37
N VAL A 227 -2.80 -7.75 13.77
CA VAL A 227 -2.00 -8.85 14.35
C VAL A 227 -0.54 -8.41 14.33
N ASN A 228 0.16 -8.51 15.45
CA ASN A 228 1.58 -8.15 15.58
C ASN A 228 2.48 -9.37 15.80
N HIS A 229 1.92 -10.47 16.31
CA HIS A 229 2.70 -11.65 16.69
C HIS A 229 2.17 -12.93 16.03
N LEU A 230 3.07 -13.69 15.40
CA LEU A 230 2.79 -15.01 14.85
C LEU A 230 3.42 -16.08 15.74
N VAL A 231 2.58 -16.89 16.40
CA VAL A 231 3.03 -17.89 17.37
C VAL A 231 2.89 -19.29 16.79
N PHE A 232 3.99 -20.04 16.71
CA PHE A 232 3.94 -21.44 16.28
C PHE A 232 4.04 -22.44 17.45
N HIS A 233 3.27 -23.52 17.34
CA HIS A 233 3.00 -24.52 18.36
C HIS A 233 3.17 -25.94 17.81
N HIS A 234 3.06 -26.93 18.70
CA HIS A 234 2.81 -28.33 18.34
C HIS A 234 1.48 -28.83 18.95
N THR A 235 0.94 -29.95 18.48
CA THR A 235 -0.34 -30.53 18.98
C THR A 235 -0.16 -31.60 20.08
N ASP A 236 1.06 -32.03 20.37
CA ASP A 236 1.43 -33.20 21.20
C ASP A 236 0.85 -34.56 20.72
N THR A 237 0.45 -34.60 19.45
CA THR A 237 -0.05 -35.80 18.75
C THR A 237 1.12 -36.56 18.08
N PRO A 238 0.93 -37.75 17.50
CA PRO A 238 1.98 -38.42 16.72
C PRO A 238 2.47 -37.55 15.54
N ASN A 239 3.76 -37.64 15.21
CA ASN A 239 4.39 -36.88 14.12
C ASN A 239 3.99 -37.40 12.72
N ASP A 240 3.55 -38.66 12.62
CA ASP A 240 3.29 -39.39 11.39
C ASP A 240 1.83 -39.87 11.29
N ASP A 241 0.88 -39.01 11.70
CA ASP A 241 -0.54 -39.35 11.68
C ASP A 241 -1.01 -39.69 10.24
N PRO A 242 -1.61 -40.88 9.99
CA PRO A 242 -2.06 -41.27 8.66
C PRO A 242 -3.37 -40.58 8.21
N ASP A 243 -4.13 -39.96 9.13
CA ASP A 243 -5.35 -39.19 8.82
C ASP A 243 -5.38 -37.86 9.61
N PRO A 244 -4.65 -36.83 9.13
CA PRO A 244 -4.60 -35.53 9.79
C PRO A 244 -5.97 -34.86 9.92
N ALA A 245 -6.87 -35.06 8.96
CA ALA A 245 -8.22 -34.50 9.04
C ALA A 245 -9.03 -35.12 10.20
N ALA A 246 -8.88 -36.43 10.44
CA ALA A 246 -9.44 -37.08 11.63
C ALA A 246 -8.82 -36.53 12.92
N ARG A 247 -7.51 -36.30 12.92
CA ARG A 247 -6.85 -35.71 14.09
C ARG A 247 -7.32 -34.30 14.39
N VAL A 248 -7.49 -33.44 13.37
CA VAL A 248 -8.04 -32.08 13.53
C VAL A 248 -9.45 -32.13 14.13
N ARG A 249 -10.30 -33.09 13.73
CA ARG A 249 -11.62 -33.31 14.35
C ARG A 249 -11.52 -33.70 15.82
N SER A 250 -10.56 -34.57 16.19
CA SER A 250 -10.32 -34.95 17.58
C SER A 250 -9.84 -33.77 18.43
N ILE A 251 -8.90 -32.96 17.93
CA ILE A 251 -8.41 -31.75 18.59
C ILE A 251 -9.55 -30.74 18.77
N TYR A 252 -10.34 -30.50 17.72
CA TYR A 252 -11.50 -29.60 17.78
C TYR A 252 -12.53 -30.07 18.82
N TYR A 253 -12.88 -31.36 18.85
CA TYR A 253 -13.79 -31.89 19.87
C TYR A 253 -13.20 -31.75 21.28
N TYR A 254 -11.91 -32.04 21.44
CA TYR A 254 -11.22 -31.94 22.72
C TYR A 254 -11.25 -30.50 23.25
N HIS A 255 -10.85 -29.53 22.43
CA HIS A 255 -10.87 -28.11 22.80
C HIS A 255 -12.29 -27.60 23.05
N ALA A 256 -13.22 -27.85 22.14
CA ALA A 256 -14.56 -27.29 22.24
C ALA A 256 -15.39 -27.92 23.38
N LYS A 257 -15.29 -29.23 23.60
CA LYS A 257 -16.18 -29.98 24.52
C LYS A 257 -15.52 -30.54 25.76
N VAL A 258 -14.25 -30.94 25.70
CA VAL A 258 -13.56 -31.50 26.88
C VAL A 258 -12.90 -30.41 27.70
N ASN A 259 -12.23 -29.45 27.03
CA ASN A 259 -11.66 -28.28 27.67
C ASN A 259 -12.68 -27.14 27.87
N GLU A 260 -13.87 -27.27 27.28
CA GLU A 260 -14.96 -26.28 27.36
C GLU A 260 -14.57 -24.90 26.81
N TRP A 261 -13.70 -24.86 25.79
CA TRP A 261 -13.30 -23.59 25.14
C TRP A 261 -14.31 -23.11 24.12
N GLY A 262 -15.29 -23.94 23.73
CA GLY A 262 -16.29 -23.59 22.73
C GLY A 262 -15.81 -23.63 21.28
N ASP A 263 -14.51 -23.72 20.97
CA ASP A 263 -13.99 -23.97 19.62
C ASP A 263 -12.54 -24.51 19.69
N ILE A 264 -11.93 -24.78 18.53
CA ILE A 264 -10.49 -25.05 18.44
C ILE A 264 -9.71 -23.76 18.74
N GLY A 265 -8.73 -23.84 19.65
CA GLY A 265 -7.94 -22.67 20.08
C GLY A 265 -6.92 -22.14 19.07
N TYR A 266 -6.45 -22.95 18.12
CA TYR A 266 -5.51 -22.50 17.10
C TYR A 266 -6.20 -21.80 15.94
N ASN A 267 -5.57 -20.79 15.35
CA ASN A 267 -6.05 -20.16 14.12
C ASN A 267 -5.89 -21.12 12.93
N ALA A 268 -4.78 -21.86 12.88
CA ALA A 268 -4.52 -22.88 11.87
C ALA A 268 -3.79 -24.11 12.46
N VAL A 269 -3.97 -25.28 11.83
CA VAL A 269 -3.23 -26.51 12.16
C VAL A 269 -2.59 -27.06 10.89
N ILE A 270 -1.28 -27.33 10.90
CA ILE A 270 -0.58 -27.98 9.79
C ILE A 270 -0.50 -29.48 10.08
N GLY A 271 -1.17 -30.29 9.24
CA GLY A 271 -1.20 -31.74 9.39
C GLY A 271 0.14 -32.41 9.05
N SER A 272 0.33 -33.66 9.47
CA SER A 272 1.51 -34.47 9.09
C SER A 272 1.63 -34.67 7.56
N ASP A 273 0.57 -34.41 6.81
CA ASP A 273 0.52 -34.38 5.34
C ASP A 273 0.93 -33.04 4.71
N GLY A 274 1.33 -32.04 5.51
CA GLY A 274 1.72 -30.70 5.07
C GLY A 274 0.57 -29.79 4.62
N LYS A 275 -0.68 -30.21 4.81
CA LYS A 275 -1.83 -29.34 4.51
C LYS A 275 -2.14 -28.42 5.68
N ILE A 276 -2.60 -27.22 5.37
CA ILE A 276 -3.01 -26.22 6.35
C ILE A 276 -4.53 -26.35 6.55
N TYR A 277 -4.95 -26.69 7.76
CA TYR A 277 -6.35 -26.84 8.16
C TYR A 277 -6.83 -25.58 8.88
N GLU A 278 -7.98 -25.05 8.46
CA GLU A 278 -8.63 -23.91 9.11
C GLU A 278 -9.02 -24.28 10.55
N GLY A 279 -8.54 -23.48 11.52
CA GLY A 279 -8.82 -23.62 12.94
C GLY A 279 -10.00 -22.76 13.38
N ARG A 280 -9.75 -21.79 14.27
CA ARG A 280 -10.74 -20.92 14.93
C ARG A 280 -11.73 -20.32 13.94
N LYS A 281 -13.05 -20.46 14.19
CA LYS A 281 -14.06 -19.96 13.25
C LYS A 281 -14.13 -18.43 13.28
N GLY A 282 -13.83 -17.82 12.13
CA GLY A 282 -13.99 -16.39 11.88
C GLY A 282 -15.35 -15.98 11.31
N LYS A 283 -15.39 -14.90 10.52
CA LYS A 283 -16.62 -14.37 9.89
C LYS A 283 -17.28 -15.43 8.99
N ASP A 284 -18.59 -15.32 8.83
CA ASP A 284 -19.34 -16.25 7.96
C ASP A 284 -19.02 -15.97 6.49
N GLY A 285 -18.68 -17.01 5.74
CA GLY A 285 -18.21 -16.89 4.35
C GLY A 285 -16.69 -16.86 4.21
N ASP A 286 -15.98 -16.50 5.27
CA ASP A 286 -14.52 -16.39 5.27
C ASP A 286 -13.86 -17.69 5.75
N VAL A 287 -12.72 -18.02 5.15
CA VAL A 287 -11.74 -19.00 5.66
C VAL A 287 -10.59 -18.23 6.32
N LEU A 288 -10.04 -18.68 7.46
CA LEU A 288 -9.02 -17.97 8.27
C LEU A 288 -9.22 -16.44 8.29
N THR A 289 -10.34 -15.98 8.84
CA THR A 289 -10.63 -14.54 8.91
C THR A 289 -9.49 -13.78 9.58
N PRO A 290 -8.99 -12.68 8.97
CA PRO A 290 -7.94 -11.86 9.57
C PRO A 290 -8.35 -11.35 10.96
N GLY A 291 -7.41 -11.39 11.91
CA GLY A 291 -7.60 -10.88 13.26
C GLY A 291 -8.55 -11.69 14.16
N VAL A 292 -9.07 -12.85 13.74
CA VAL A 292 -9.92 -13.67 14.63
C VAL A 292 -9.11 -14.15 15.84
N VAL A 293 -9.62 -13.89 17.05
CA VAL A 293 -8.90 -14.18 18.29
C VAL A 293 -8.96 -15.67 18.62
N GLY A 294 -7.79 -16.28 18.77
CA GLY A 294 -7.58 -17.66 19.17
C GLY A 294 -7.49 -17.87 20.69
N ALA A 295 -7.16 -19.09 21.10
CA ALA A 295 -6.92 -19.50 22.48
C ALA A 295 -5.69 -20.42 22.54
N HIS A 296 -4.61 -20.00 21.88
CA HIS A 296 -3.41 -20.79 21.66
C HIS A 296 -2.25 -20.44 22.60
N ALA A 297 -2.23 -19.23 23.16
CA ALA A 297 -1.21 -18.75 24.09
C ALA A 297 -1.86 -17.93 25.21
N TYR A 298 -2.00 -18.54 26.40
CA TYR A 298 -2.70 -17.90 27.51
C TYR A 298 -2.11 -16.53 27.88
N GLY A 299 -2.98 -15.52 27.97
CA GLY A 299 -2.59 -14.13 28.25
C GLY A 299 -2.11 -13.35 27.03
N PHE A 300 -1.86 -14.03 25.91
CA PHE A 300 -1.26 -13.48 24.68
C PHE A 300 -2.11 -13.83 23.43
N ASN A 301 -3.41 -14.07 23.59
CA ASN A 301 -4.28 -14.46 22.47
C ASN A 301 -4.71 -13.29 21.58
N HIS A 302 -4.66 -12.05 22.09
CA HIS A 302 -4.99 -10.86 21.31
C HIS A 302 -3.77 -10.34 20.56
N TYR A 303 -4.02 -9.74 19.41
CA TYR A 303 -3.05 -9.24 18.45
C TYR A 303 -2.09 -10.34 17.95
N SER A 304 -2.54 -11.59 17.98
CA SER A 304 -1.71 -12.74 17.62
C SER A 304 -2.41 -13.79 16.79
N PHE A 305 -1.62 -14.53 16.02
CA PHE A 305 -2.08 -15.63 15.17
C PHE A 305 -1.33 -16.92 15.54
N GLY A 306 -2.07 -17.93 15.99
CA GLY A 306 -1.53 -19.21 16.42
C GLY A 306 -1.61 -20.31 15.36
N VAL A 307 -0.46 -20.84 14.95
CA VAL A 307 -0.35 -22.02 14.07
C VAL A 307 0.20 -23.21 14.85
N SER A 308 -0.42 -24.39 14.72
CA SER A 308 0.06 -25.61 15.38
C SER A 308 0.53 -26.66 14.37
N MET A 309 1.73 -27.20 14.59
CA MET A 309 2.27 -28.32 13.85
C MET A 309 1.78 -29.64 14.43
N MET A 310 1.22 -30.52 13.60
CA MET A 310 0.71 -31.82 14.05
C MET A 310 1.86 -32.75 14.45
N GLY A 311 2.09 -32.93 15.74
CA GLY A 311 3.24 -33.69 16.25
C GLY A 311 3.67 -33.27 17.65
N THR A 312 4.78 -33.85 18.13
CA THR A 312 5.51 -33.47 19.34
C THR A 312 6.85 -32.78 19.04
N TYR A 313 7.56 -33.17 17.97
CA TYR A 313 8.88 -32.64 17.57
C TYR A 313 9.91 -32.45 18.70
N THR A 314 9.83 -33.28 19.75
CA THR A 314 10.82 -33.28 20.83
C THR A 314 12.14 -33.85 20.34
N ASP A 315 12.09 -35.03 19.72
CA ASP A 315 13.30 -35.79 19.30
C ASP A 315 13.33 -36.06 17.79
N ALA A 316 12.42 -35.46 17.02
CA ALA A 316 12.28 -35.66 15.58
C ALA A 316 12.23 -34.32 14.84
N GLN A 317 12.99 -34.21 13.76
CA GLN A 317 13.03 -33.01 12.91
C GLN A 317 11.68 -32.80 12.20
N LEU A 318 11.32 -31.54 11.96
CA LEU A 318 10.14 -31.20 11.20
C LEU A 318 10.36 -31.59 9.71
N PRO A 319 9.44 -32.34 9.08
CA PRO A 319 9.56 -32.65 7.65
C PRO A 319 9.47 -31.42 6.75
N ASP A 320 10.26 -31.37 5.67
CA ASP A 320 10.35 -30.22 4.75
C ASP A 320 9.00 -29.75 4.21
N HIS A 321 8.08 -30.68 3.89
CA HIS A 321 6.76 -30.31 3.38
C HIS A 321 5.89 -29.61 4.43
N MET A 322 6.09 -29.89 5.71
CA MET A 322 5.42 -29.18 6.81
C MET A 322 6.12 -27.85 7.11
N HIS A 323 7.45 -27.82 7.04
CA HIS A 323 8.24 -26.60 7.15
C HIS A 323 7.82 -25.58 6.08
N ASN A 324 7.78 -25.99 4.81
CA ASN A 324 7.36 -25.14 3.71
C ASN A 324 5.93 -24.62 3.87
N ALA A 325 5.00 -25.47 4.35
CA ALA A 325 3.63 -25.05 4.63
C ALA A 325 3.56 -24.02 5.78
N LEU A 326 4.45 -24.12 6.76
CA LEU A 326 4.57 -23.14 7.84
C LEU A 326 5.10 -21.81 7.30
N ILE A 327 6.17 -21.82 6.49
CA ILE A 327 6.70 -20.62 5.84
C ILE A 327 5.64 -19.96 4.95
N ASP A 328 4.94 -20.73 4.11
CA ASP A 328 3.86 -20.23 3.25
C ASP A 328 2.78 -19.48 4.06
N LEU A 329 2.35 -20.07 5.18
CA LEU A 329 1.32 -19.48 6.02
C LEU A 329 1.81 -18.25 6.80
N LEU A 330 3.01 -18.33 7.38
CA LEU A 330 3.58 -17.22 8.15
C LEU A 330 3.92 -16.03 7.25
N SER A 331 4.47 -16.26 6.06
CA SER A 331 4.69 -15.18 5.07
C SER A 331 3.38 -14.54 4.62
N TYR A 332 2.34 -15.33 4.36
CA TYR A 332 1.03 -14.78 4.04
C TYR A 332 0.46 -13.92 5.18
N GLN A 333 0.55 -14.38 6.43
CA GLN A 333 0.07 -13.62 7.59
C GLN A 333 0.92 -12.38 7.87
N ALA A 334 2.25 -12.48 7.71
CA ALA A 334 3.15 -11.36 7.91
C ALA A 334 2.92 -10.26 6.86
N ASP A 335 2.75 -10.63 5.60
CA ASP A 335 2.43 -9.71 4.51
C ASP A 335 1.07 -9.04 4.72
N LEU A 336 0.03 -9.84 5.02
CA LEU A 336 -1.33 -9.37 5.27
C LEU A 336 -1.41 -8.33 6.40
N HIS A 337 -0.54 -8.44 7.40
CA HIS A 337 -0.55 -7.61 8.60
C HIS A 337 0.63 -6.63 8.70
N GLY A 338 1.53 -6.57 7.71
CA GLY A 338 2.70 -5.69 7.72
C GLY A 338 3.71 -6.01 8.83
N ILE A 339 3.88 -7.28 9.17
CA ILE A 339 4.73 -7.74 10.26
C ILE A 339 6.16 -7.93 9.75
N ASP A 340 7.13 -7.23 10.36
CA ASP A 340 8.56 -7.53 10.18
C ASP A 340 8.92 -8.86 10.86
N PRO A 341 9.30 -9.92 10.11
CA PRO A 341 9.62 -11.23 10.68
C PRO A 341 10.85 -11.24 11.59
N LEU A 342 11.82 -10.35 11.32
CA LEU A 342 13.06 -10.20 12.07
C LEU A 342 12.94 -9.16 13.20
N GLY A 343 11.87 -8.37 13.17
CA GLY A 343 11.55 -7.37 14.17
C GLY A 343 11.02 -7.93 15.49
N SER A 344 10.84 -7.01 16.43
CA SER A 344 10.22 -7.23 17.73
C SER A 344 9.30 -6.06 18.08
N THR A 345 8.20 -6.35 18.78
CA THR A 345 7.22 -5.35 19.24
C THR A 345 6.73 -5.69 20.65
N ASP A 346 6.20 -4.69 21.35
CA ASP A 346 5.64 -4.87 22.68
C ASP A 346 4.38 -5.76 22.61
N TYR A 347 4.29 -6.74 23.52
CA TYR A 347 3.19 -7.69 23.55
C TYR A 347 2.26 -7.41 24.74
N VAL A 348 1.02 -7.02 24.42
CA VAL A 348 0.00 -6.63 25.40
C VAL A 348 -0.71 -7.86 25.98
N ARG A 349 -0.83 -7.94 27.31
CA ARG A 349 -1.61 -8.99 27.98
C ARG A 349 -3.10 -8.68 28.05
N ASN A 350 -3.96 -9.69 27.82
CA ASN A 350 -5.41 -9.56 27.95
C ASN A 350 -6.05 -10.38 29.10
N TYR A 351 -5.57 -10.24 30.33
CA TYR A 351 -6.31 -10.67 31.54
C TYR A 351 -6.36 -9.54 32.58
N GLU A 352 -7.26 -9.64 33.57
CA GLU A 352 -7.41 -8.63 34.63
C GLU A 352 -6.06 -8.34 35.32
N TYR A 353 -5.53 -7.15 35.05
CA TYR A 353 -4.30 -6.65 35.64
C TYR A 353 -4.51 -6.44 37.14
N ASP A 354 -3.88 -7.28 37.96
CA ASP A 354 -3.78 -7.09 39.39
C ASP A 354 -2.43 -6.43 39.71
N GLU A 355 -2.46 -5.12 40.00
CA GLU A 355 -1.30 -4.31 40.44
C GLU A 355 -0.51 -4.97 41.58
N SER A 356 -1.15 -5.82 42.40
CA SER A 356 -0.50 -6.50 43.53
C SER A 356 0.47 -7.61 43.11
N THR A 357 0.47 -8.04 41.85
CA THR A 357 1.34 -9.11 41.32
C THR A 357 2.72 -8.62 40.87
N GLY A 358 2.87 -7.30 40.60
CA GLY A 358 4.13 -6.71 40.12
C GLY A 358 4.54 -7.12 38.69
N ILE A 359 3.65 -7.76 37.94
CA ILE A 359 3.86 -8.15 36.53
C ILE A 359 3.37 -6.99 35.65
N PRO A 360 4.12 -6.47 34.66
CA PRO A 360 3.70 -5.34 33.84
C PRO A 360 2.52 -5.69 32.91
N LYS A 361 1.78 -4.70 32.38
CA LYS A 361 0.68 -4.96 31.43
C LYS A 361 1.19 -5.37 30.03
N GLU A 362 2.37 -4.87 29.69
CA GLU A 362 3.05 -5.08 28.41
C GLU A 362 4.41 -5.73 28.67
N ASP A 363 4.82 -6.63 27.78
CA ASP A 363 6.18 -7.15 27.73
C ASP A 363 6.91 -6.53 26.55
N PRO A 364 8.02 -5.81 26.79
CA PRO A 364 8.74 -5.13 25.72
C PRO A 364 9.58 -6.09 24.87
N ASP A 365 9.83 -5.69 23.63
CA ASP A 365 10.79 -6.33 22.71
C ASP A 365 10.54 -7.83 22.47
N VAL A 366 9.27 -8.24 22.32
CA VAL A 366 8.94 -9.63 22.01
C VAL A 366 9.06 -9.86 20.50
N PRO A 367 9.80 -10.88 20.03
CA PRO A 367 9.93 -11.15 18.60
C PRO A 367 8.58 -11.32 17.93
N ASN A 368 8.40 -10.71 16.76
CA ASN A 368 7.12 -10.72 16.04
C ASN A 368 6.74 -12.12 15.53
N ILE A 369 7.74 -12.97 15.24
CA ILE A 369 7.55 -14.40 15.03
C ILE A 369 8.26 -15.13 16.16
N LEU A 370 7.53 -16.01 16.85
CA LEU A 370 8.02 -16.75 18.00
C LEU A 370 7.38 -18.12 18.12
N ASP A 371 8.12 -19.04 18.74
CA ASP A 371 7.52 -20.27 19.21
C ASP A 371 6.81 -20.06 20.55
N HIS A 372 5.95 -21.01 20.91
CA HIS A 372 5.23 -20.93 22.18
C HIS A 372 6.13 -20.89 23.42
N ARG A 373 7.35 -21.44 23.34
CA ARG A 373 8.32 -21.45 24.44
C ARG A 373 8.87 -20.05 24.72
N ARG A 374 9.03 -19.23 23.68
CA ARG A 374 9.53 -17.85 23.74
C ARG A 374 8.45 -16.83 24.11
N VAL A 375 7.18 -17.23 24.19
CA VAL A 375 6.13 -16.36 24.75
C VAL A 375 6.50 -15.99 26.19
N PRO A 376 6.50 -14.69 26.57
CA PRO A 376 7.01 -14.27 27.86
C PRO A 376 6.33 -15.00 29.03
N ARG A 377 7.15 -15.62 29.90
CA ARG A 377 6.71 -16.39 31.08
C ARG A 377 5.92 -17.67 30.75
N ALA A 378 5.93 -18.13 29.50
CA ALA A 378 5.43 -19.45 29.16
C ALA A 378 6.28 -20.54 29.86
N SER A 379 5.61 -21.48 30.50
CA SER A 379 6.23 -22.67 31.10
C SER A 379 5.74 -23.90 30.35
N THR A 380 6.29 -24.13 29.16
CA THR A 380 5.84 -25.16 28.23
C THR A 380 7.02 -25.84 27.52
N SER A 381 6.84 -27.11 27.16
CA SER A 381 7.75 -27.84 26.27
C SER A 381 7.45 -27.60 24.79
N CYS A 382 6.28 -27.04 24.46
CA CYS A 382 5.86 -26.66 23.11
C CYS A 382 6.81 -25.59 22.55
N PRO A 383 7.34 -25.73 21.33
CA PRO A 383 6.85 -26.61 20.25
C PRO A 383 7.57 -27.97 20.11
N GLY A 384 8.43 -28.33 21.08
CA GLY A 384 9.37 -29.46 20.98
C GLY A 384 10.78 -28.98 20.64
N ASP A 385 11.80 -29.71 21.09
CA ASP A 385 13.20 -29.24 21.02
C ASP A 385 13.75 -29.16 19.60
N MET A 386 13.30 -30.01 18.68
CA MET A 386 13.74 -29.95 17.28
C MET A 386 13.06 -28.82 16.50
N LEU A 387 11.80 -28.50 16.78
CA LEU A 387 11.10 -27.38 16.15
C LEU A 387 11.56 -26.02 16.72
N ASP A 388 11.90 -25.97 18.01
CA ASP A 388 12.56 -24.81 18.63
C ASP A 388 13.90 -24.48 17.95
N ALA A 389 14.69 -25.51 17.59
CA ALA A 389 15.97 -25.34 16.92
C ALA A 389 15.86 -24.71 15.52
N GLU A 390 14.69 -24.76 14.88
CA GLU A 390 14.42 -24.13 13.57
C GLU A 390 14.01 -22.66 13.68
N TYR A 391 13.87 -22.11 14.89
CA TYR A 391 13.35 -20.77 15.18
C TYR A 391 13.93 -19.66 14.30
N GLU A 392 15.27 -19.48 14.30
CA GLU A 392 15.90 -18.40 13.52
C GLU A 392 15.80 -18.63 12.02
N ARG A 393 15.84 -19.89 11.59
CA ARG A 393 15.70 -20.27 10.18
C ARG A 393 14.30 -19.90 9.67
N ILE A 394 13.25 -20.22 10.44
CA ILE A 394 11.86 -19.88 10.09
C ILE A 394 11.70 -18.37 9.92
N ARG A 395 12.24 -17.57 10.85
CA ARG A 395 12.16 -16.10 10.79
C ARG A 395 12.87 -15.55 9.54
N GLN A 396 14.06 -16.06 9.25
CA GLN A 396 14.83 -15.64 8.09
C GLN A 396 14.14 -16.03 6.78
N GLU A 397 13.66 -17.27 6.64
CA GLU A 397 12.98 -17.72 5.42
C GLU A 397 11.66 -16.97 5.17
N VAL A 398 10.92 -16.60 6.23
CA VAL A 398 9.73 -15.75 6.09
C VAL A 398 10.12 -14.35 5.59
N ALA A 399 11.19 -13.76 6.13
CA ALA A 399 11.69 -12.45 5.68
C ALA A 399 12.16 -12.50 4.22
N ASP A 400 12.92 -13.52 3.85
CA ASP A 400 13.42 -13.73 2.48
C ASP A 400 12.25 -13.87 1.50
N ARG A 401 11.17 -14.56 1.90
CA ARG A 401 9.97 -14.73 1.07
C ARG A 401 9.17 -13.45 0.89
N LEU A 402 9.07 -12.61 1.92
CA LEU A 402 8.45 -11.28 1.80
C LEU A 402 9.24 -10.39 0.84
N ALA A 403 10.56 -10.37 0.97
CA ALA A 403 11.48 -9.64 0.09
C ALA A 403 11.54 -10.19 -1.35
N ALA A 404 11.12 -11.44 -1.58
CA ALA A 404 10.97 -11.99 -2.93
C ALA A 404 9.63 -11.58 -3.58
N ALA A 405 8.56 -11.48 -2.80
CA ALA A 405 7.21 -11.22 -3.29
C ALA A 405 6.93 -9.75 -3.64
N ASP A 406 7.60 -8.82 -2.97
CA ASP A 406 7.59 -7.40 -3.36
C ASP A 406 8.45 -7.11 -4.61
N GLY A 407 9.16 -8.13 -5.13
CA GLY A 407 10.05 -8.02 -6.28
C GLY A 407 11.29 -7.16 -6.04
N SER A 408 11.59 -6.84 -4.77
CA SER A 408 12.74 -6.05 -4.35
C SER A 408 14.03 -6.87 -4.36
N THR A 409 13.96 -8.19 -4.15
CA THR A 409 15.13 -9.06 -4.11
C THR A 409 14.86 -10.42 -4.77
N ILE A 410 15.82 -10.92 -5.56
CA ILE A 410 15.83 -12.26 -6.14
C ILE A 410 17.09 -12.95 -5.64
N THR A 411 16.93 -14.02 -4.87
CA THR A 411 18.05 -14.84 -4.41
C THR A 411 17.98 -16.19 -5.09
N LEU A 412 19.11 -16.65 -5.62
CA LEU A 412 19.28 -17.90 -6.33
C LEU A 412 20.30 -18.76 -5.57
N ASP A 413 19.96 -20.04 -5.41
CA ASP A 413 20.85 -21.07 -4.90
C ASP A 413 21.43 -21.88 -6.05
N ASN A 414 22.63 -22.42 -5.91
CA ASN A 414 23.25 -23.23 -6.96
C ASN A 414 22.42 -24.48 -7.32
N SER A 415 21.55 -24.95 -6.42
CA SER A 415 20.66 -26.08 -6.65
C SER A 415 19.34 -25.73 -7.36
N ASP A 416 19.10 -24.46 -7.68
CA ASP A 416 17.89 -24.03 -8.38
C ASP A 416 17.79 -24.65 -9.80
N PRO A 417 16.59 -25.11 -10.21
CA PRO A 417 16.41 -25.96 -11.38
C PRO A 417 16.69 -25.26 -12.72
N ASP A 418 16.67 -23.93 -12.74
CA ASP A 418 16.92 -23.13 -13.95
C ASP A 418 18.43 -22.89 -14.17
N ASN A 419 19.28 -23.13 -13.18
CA ASN A 419 20.73 -22.95 -13.31
C ASN A 419 21.35 -24.06 -14.16
N VAL A 420 22.40 -23.72 -14.92
CA VAL A 420 23.05 -24.65 -15.84
C VAL A 420 24.54 -24.71 -15.56
N ALA A 421 25.03 -25.87 -15.16
CA ALA A 421 26.46 -26.19 -15.14
C ALA A 421 26.85 -26.86 -16.47
N ASP A 422 27.75 -26.23 -17.23
CA ASP A 422 28.35 -26.77 -18.44
C ASP A 422 29.82 -27.07 -18.16
N GLY A 423 30.22 -28.34 -18.38
CA GLY A 423 31.54 -28.84 -18.03
C GLY A 423 31.61 -29.64 -16.73
N ASP A 424 32.81 -29.79 -16.16
CA ASP A 424 33.12 -30.72 -15.08
C ASP A 424 32.90 -30.13 -13.66
N TRP A 425 31.79 -29.41 -13.46
CA TRP A 425 31.40 -28.89 -12.14
C TRP A 425 31.00 -29.99 -11.17
N VAL A 426 31.51 -29.93 -9.93
CA VAL A 426 31.27 -30.93 -8.89
C VAL A 426 30.56 -30.30 -7.69
N THR A 427 29.47 -30.94 -7.27
CA THR A 427 28.73 -30.56 -6.06
C THR A 427 29.49 -30.96 -4.80
N SER A 428 29.61 -30.04 -3.84
CA SER A 428 30.38 -30.25 -2.62
C SER A 428 29.74 -29.62 -1.39
N THR A 429 30.12 -30.15 -0.22
CA THR A 429 29.79 -29.62 1.11
C THR A 429 31.03 -29.55 2.01
N ASN A 430 32.23 -29.72 1.42
CA ASN A 430 33.48 -29.95 2.15
C ASN A 430 33.98 -28.73 2.94
N VAL A 431 33.70 -27.53 2.47
CA VAL A 431 34.00 -26.28 3.17
C VAL A 431 32.69 -25.69 3.66
N SER A 432 32.53 -25.51 4.98
CA SER A 432 31.29 -25.00 5.56
C SER A 432 31.08 -23.51 5.26
N GLY A 433 29.84 -23.05 5.40
CA GLY A 433 29.46 -21.66 5.19
C GLY A 433 29.09 -21.34 3.75
N TYR A 434 28.55 -22.33 3.04
CA TYR A 434 27.83 -22.16 1.77
C TYR A 434 26.39 -21.69 1.99
N TYR A 435 25.77 -21.14 0.96
CA TYR A 435 24.34 -20.81 0.93
C TYR A 435 23.53 -22.08 0.59
N GLY A 436 22.29 -22.17 1.06
CA GLY A 436 21.46 -23.36 0.83
C GLY A 436 22.05 -24.65 1.40
N SER A 437 22.06 -25.71 0.58
CA SER A 437 22.39 -27.08 1.02
C SER A 437 23.76 -27.59 0.57
N ASN A 438 24.39 -26.94 -0.42
CA ASN A 438 25.67 -27.33 -1.03
C ASN A 438 26.23 -26.20 -1.90
N TYR A 439 27.36 -26.40 -2.58
CA TYR A 439 27.89 -25.50 -3.62
C TYR A 439 28.46 -26.29 -4.81
N GLN A 440 28.62 -25.66 -5.97
CA GLN A 440 29.36 -26.22 -7.11
C GLN A 440 30.81 -25.71 -7.13
N ALA A 441 31.75 -26.58 -7.45
CA ALA A 441 33.16 -26.26 -7.58
C ALA A 441 33.73 -26.80 -8.90
N ASN A 442 34.59 -26.02 -9.55
CA ASN A 442 35.37 -26.47 -10.69
C ASN A 442 36.85 -26.06 -10.52
N ASP A 443 37.77 -26.89 -11.02
CA ASP A 443 39.21 -26.64 -11.00
C ASP A 443 39.60 -25.85 -12.25
N SER A 444 40.36 -24.77 -12.10
CA SER A 444 40.90 -23.97 -13.21
C SER A 444 41.50 -24.87 -14.30
N GLY A 445 40.77 -25.07 -15.38
CA GLY A 445 41.19 -25.95 -16.47
C GLY A 445 42.34 -25.32 -17.25
N TRP A 446 43.60 -25.55 -16.84
CA TRP A 446 44.82 -25.01 -17.46
C TRP A 446 44.95 -25.33 -18.97
N GLY A 447 44.21 -24.62 -19.82
CA GLY A 447 44.29 -24.65 -21.29
C GLY A 447 43.27 -25.52 -22.04
N ILE A 448 42.11 -25.84 -21.46
CA ILE A 448 40.94 -26.41 -22.17
C ILE A 448 39.88 -25.30 -22.32
N ALA A 449 38.90 -25.44 -23.22
CA ALA A 449 37.81 -24.46 -23.32
C ALA A 449 37.14 -24.28 -21.94
N PRO A 450 36.82 -23.03 -21.53
CA PRO A 450 36.34 -22.78 -20.18
C PRO A 450 34.96 -23.39 -19.96
N ASP A 451 34.83 -24.04 -18.81
CA ASP A 451 33.57 -24.54 -18.26
C ASP A 451 32.79 -23.36 -17.66
N THR A 452 31.45 -23.44 -17.68
CA THR A 452 30.61 -22.32 -17.24
C THR A 452 29.52 -22.75 -16.26
N PHE A 453 29.25 -21.92 -15.26
CA PHE A 453 28.07 -22.02 -14.43
C PHE A 453 27.16 -20.82 -14.71
N THR A 454 25.96 -21.07 -15.23
CA THR A 454 25.01 -20.04 -15.61
C THR A 454 23.87 -19.95 -14.61
N TRP A 455 23.76 -18.80 -13.97
CA TRP A 455 22.60 -18.39 -13.19
C TRP A 455 21.51 -17.89 -14.13
N ASN A 456 20.36 -18.55 -14.20
CA ASN A 456 19.22 -18.09 -15.01
C ASN A 456 18.11 -17.59 -14.08
N PHE A 457 17.55 -16.42 -14.38
CA PHE A 457 16.51 -15.82 -13.55
C PHE A 457 15.56 -14.94 -14.36
N ASN A 458 14.35 -14.77 -13.87
CA ASN A 458 13.36 -13.86 -14.44
C ASN A 458 13.21 -12.63 -13.54
N LEU A 459 13.33 -11.44 -14.12
CA LEU A 459 13.07 -10.18 -13.42
C LEU A 459 11.63 -9.74 -13.64
N PRO A 460 10.89 -9.36 -12.58
CA PRO A 460 9.49 -8.91 -12.71
C PRO A 460 9.36 -7.58 -13.46
N ALA A 461 10.42 -6.76 -13.47
CA ALA A 461 10.48 -5.47 -14.16
C ALA A 461 11.88 -5.22 -14.75
N ALA A 462 11.95 -4.40 -15.78
CA ALA A 462 13.23 -3.82 -16.21
C ALA A 462 13.65 -2.77 -15.17
N GLY A 463 14.96 -2.61 -14.95
CA GLY A 463 15.44 -1.66 -13.94
C GLY A 463 16.89 -1.87 -13.57
N LYS A 464 17.39 -1.08 -12.62
CA LYS A 464 18.73 -1.27 -12.03
C LYS A 464 18.63 -2.26 -10.88
N TYR A 465 19.60 -3.15 -10.77
CA TYR A 465 19.70 -4.15 -9.71
C TYR A 465 21.13 -4.18 -9.18
N ARG A 466 21.33 -4.23 -7.86
CA ARG A 466 22.59 -4.60 -7.23
C ARG A 466 22.72 -6.11 -7.28
N VAL A 467 23.85 -6.60 -7.76
CA VAL A 467 24.11 -8.04 -7.90
C VAL A 467 25.16 -8.42 -6.88
N TYR A 468 24.91 -9.48 -6.13
CA TYR A 468 25.79 -10.06 -5.13
C TYR A 468 26.07 -11.52 -5.47
N ALA A 469 27.28 -11.98 -5.16
CA ALA A 469 27.65 -13.38 -5.19
C ALA A 469 27.94 -13.88 -3.76
N TYR A 470 27.64 -15.14 -3.51
CA TYR A 470 27.97 -15.85 -2.29
C TYR A 470 28.86 -17.05 -2.66
N TYR A 471 29.88 -17.34 -1.85
CA TYR A 471 30.83 -18.43 -2.07
C TYR A 471 31.57 -18.81 -0.78
N THR A 472 32.17 -20.01 -0.76
CA THR A 472 33.03 -20.44 0.34
C THR A 472 34.49 -20.02 0.10
N ALA A 473 35.07 -19.29 1.05
CA ALA A 473 36.46 -18.84 0.94
C ALA A 473 37.47 -19.87 1.46
N ALA A 474 38.51 -20.12 0.67
CA ALA A 474 39.64 -20.98 1.02
C ALA A 474 40.91 -20.57 0.25
N PHE A 475 42.08 -21.00 0.71
CA PHE A 475 43.38 -20.57 0.15
C PHE A 475 43.66 -21.11 -1.28
N ASP A 476 42.90 -22.11 -1.71
CA ASP A 476 42.97 -22.79 -3.01
C ASP A 476 41.93 -22.26 -4.01
N ARG A 477 41.13 -21.25 -3.63
CA ARG A 477 40.16 -20.60 -4.52
C ARG A 477 40.83 -19.60 -5.45
N ALA A 478 40.19 -19.33 -6.58
CA ALA A 478 40.62 -18.33 -7.53
C ALA A 478 40.66 -16.92 -6.88
N THR A 479 41.69 -16.14 -7.21
CA THR A 479 41.79 -14.71 -6.85
C THR A 479 41.15 -13.79 -7.88
N ASP A 480 40.83 -14.33 -9.06
CA ASP A 480 40.24 -13.68 -10.21
C ASP A 480 39.11 -14.52 -10.81
N ALA A 481 38.14 -14.96 -10.00
CA ALA A 481 36.98 -15.68 -10.52
C ALA A 481 36.09 -14.74 -11.35
N PRO A 482 35.89 -14.99 -12.66
CA PRO A 482 35.16 -14.08 -13.54
C PRO A 482 33.64 -14.31 -13.49
N TYR A 483 32.89 -13.22 -13.31
CA TYR A 483 31.44 -13.17 -13.46
C TYR A 483 31.08 -12.30 -14.67
N GLU A 484 30.46 -12.87 -15.69
CA GLU A 484 29.87 -12.17 -16.83
C GLU A 484 28.40 -11.83 -16.57
N ILE A 485 28.12 -10.57 -16.28
CA ILE A 485 26.78 -10.04 -16.04
C ILE A 485 26.17 -9.59 -17.37
N HIS A 486 25.11 -10.28 -17.84
CA HIS A 486 24.40 -9.91 -19.07
C HIS A 486 23.36 -8.82 -18.78
N THR A 487 23.77 -7.57 -18.97
CA THR A 487 22.94 -6.38 -18.75
C THR A 487 22.12 -6.03 -20.00
N LYS A 488 21.14 -5.13 -19.84
CA LYS A 488 20.38 -4.51 -20.93
C LYS A 488 21.28 -3.83 -21.98
N ASN A 489 22.42 -3.29 -21.55
CA ASN A 489 23.32 -2.51 -22.40
C ASN A 489 24.53 -3.31 -22.91
N GLY A 490 24.56 -4.63 -22.69
CA GLY A 490 25.66 -5.52 -23.08
C GLY A 490 26.17 -6.37 -21.92
N VAL A 491 27.31 -7.03 -22.09
CA VAL A 491 27.92 -7.90 -21.08
C VAL A 491 29.02 -7.15 -20.32
N VAL A 492 29.03 -7.26 -18.99
CA VAL A 492 30.07 -6.71 -18.12
C VAL A 492 30.73 -7.83 -17.34
N THR A 493 32.06 -7.93 -17.38
CA THR A 493 32.81 -8.94 -16.62
C THR A 493 33.37 -8.36 -15.33
N LYS A 494 33.20 -9.08 -14.23
CA LYS A 494 33.69 -8.72 -12.89
C LYS A 494 34.52 -9.85 -12.28
N GLU A 495 35.78 -9.56 -12.01
CA GLU A 495 36.68 -10.47 -11.30
C GLU A 495 36.47 -10.40 -9.78
N VAL A 496 36.39 -11.57 -9.14
CA VAL A 496 36.16 -11.71 -7.70
C VAL A 496 37.25 -12.58 -7.08
N ASN A 497 37.87 -12.07 -6.01
CA ASN A 497 38.81 -12.86 -5.22
C ASN A 497 38.05 -13.75 -4.23
N GLN A 498 37.95 -15.04 -4.55
CA GLN A 498 37.24 -16.04 -3.73
C GLN A 498 38.08 -16.60 -2.58
N GLN A 499 39.32 -16.15 -2.37
CA GLN A 499 40.10 -16.49 -1.18
C GLN A 499 39.69 -15.68 0.05
N VAL A 500 38.92 -14.60 -0.13
CA VAL A 500 38.53 -13.65 0.91
C VAL A 500 37.04 -13.32 0.84
N ASN A 501 36.46 -12.85 1.95
CA ASN A 501 35.05 -12.43 2.08
C ASN A 501 34.01 -13.52 1.78
N GLY A 502 34.38 -14.80 1.80
CA GLY A 502 33.44 -15.91 1.67
C GLY A 502 32.54 -16.07 2.90
N SER A 503 31.51 -16.91 2.76
CA SER A 503 30.40 -17.06 3.72
C SER A 503 29.65 -15.76 3.99
N SER A 504 29.66 -14.85 3.02
CA SER A 504 28.92 -13.60 3.04
C SER A 504 28.60 -13.14 1.62
N TRP A 505 27.59 -12.27 1.47
CA TRP A 505 27.22 -11.70 0.19
C TRP A 505 28.21 -10.61 -0.25
N VAL A 506 28.90 -10.85 -1.35
CA VAL A 506 29.91 -9.94 -1.94
C VAL A 506 29.30 -9.22 -3.14
N GLU A 507 29.25 -7.89 -3.07
CA GLU A 507 28.67 -7.07 -4.15
C GLU A 507 29.54 -7.10 -5.42
N LEU A 508 28.95 -7.52 -6.53
CA LEU A 508 29.56 -7.48 -7.86
C LEU A 508 29.39 -6.10 -8.51
N GLY A 509 28.29 -5.40 -8.20
CA GLY A 509 27.99 -4.04 -8.65
C GLY A 509 26.51 -3.80 -8.94
N THR A 510 26.17 -2.61 -9.43
CA THR A 510 24.81 -2.25 -9.87
C THR A 510 24.70 -2.26 -11.39
N TYR A 511 23.73 -2.98 -11.92
CA TYR A 511 23.56 -3.22 -13.37
C TYR A 511 22.12 -3.02 -13.81
N GLU A 512 21.90 -2.59 -15.06
CA GLU A 512 20.55 -2.41 -15.62
C GLU A 512 20.14 -3.68 -16.39
N PHE A 513 18.96 -4.23 -16.13
CA PHE A 513 18.45 -5.44 -16.77
C PHE A 513 17.09 -5.20 -17.44
N ASN A 514 16.71 -6.09 -18.34
CA ASN A 514 15.36 -6.12 -18.93
C ASN A 514 14.40 -6.88 -18.00
N SER A 515 13.10 -6.61 -18.09
CA SER A 515 12.09 -7.50 -17.51
C SER A 515 12.11 -8.86 -18.22
N GLY A 516 11.77 -9.93 -17.51
CA GLY A 516 11.76 -11.29 -18.04
C GLY A 516 13.12 -11.98 -17.89
N ALA A 517 13.46 -12.87 -18.82
CA ALA A 517 14.61 -13.77 -18.70
C ALA A 517 15.96 -13.02 -18.79
N ASN A 518 16.82 -13.23 -17.82
CA ASN A 518 18.17 -12.69 -17.70
C ASN A 518 19.14 -13.78 -17.18
N LYS A 519 20.45 -13.50 -17.22
CA LYS A 519 21.48 -14.43 -16.74
C LYS A 519 22.75 -13.77 -16.25
N VAL A 520 23.48 -14.48 -15.39
CA VAL A 520 24.88 -14.22 -15.04
C VAL A 520 25.66 -15.51 -15.28
N VAL A 521 26.82 -15.41 -15.93
CA VAL A 521 27.67 -16.58 -16.25
C VAL A 521 28.96 -16.47 -15.47
N GLN A 522 29.34 -17.52 -14.76
CA GLN A 522 30.64 -17.63 -14.11
C GLN A 522 31.49 -18.65 -14.88
N THR A 523 32.76 -18.34 -15.14
CA THR A 523 33.65 -19.25 -15.88
C THR A 523 34.81 -19.74 -15.01
N ASP A 524 35.37 -20.90 -15.33
CA ASP A 524 36.54 -21.46 -14.64
C ASP A 524 37.90 -20.96 -15.17
N ASP A 525 37.91 -20.03 -16.14
CA ASP A 525 39.10 -19.34 -16.67
C ASP A 525 39.70 -18.37 -15.62
N ALA A 526 40.26 -18.95 -14.55
CA ALA A 526 40.78 -18.25 -13.39
C ALA A 526 42.04 -18.94 -12.84
N ASP A 527 42.70 -18.35 -11.85
CA ASP A 527 43.98 -18.83 -11.29
C ASP A 527 43.87 -19.93 -10.20
N GLY A 528 42.66 -20.46 -9.95
CA GLY A 528 42.39 -21.51 -8.95
C GLY A 528 40.97 -22.07 -9.00
N TYR A 529 40.52 -22.75 -7.92
CA TYR A 529 39.17 -23.31 -7.88
C TYR A 529 38.10 -22.21 -7.89
N VAL A 530 37.16 -22.29 -8.82
CA VAL A 530 36.01 -21.39 -8.92
C VAL A 530 34.79 -22.03 -8.26
N ILE A 531 34.13 -21.25 -7.40
CA ILE A 531 32.96 -21.67 -6.61
C ILE A 531 31.72 -20.91 -7.06
N ALA A 532 30.65 -21.66 -7.34
CA ALA A 532 29.31 -21.15 -7.60
C ALA A 532 28.36 -21.69 -6.53
N ASP A 533 27.76 -20.79 -5.73
CA ASP A 533 27.01 -21.15 -4.52
C ASP A 533 25.71 -20.35 -4.39
N GLY A 534 25.77 -19.03 -4.27
CA GLY A 534 24.57 -18.18 -4.31
C GLY A 534 24.71 -16.93 -5.17
N LEU A 535 23.61 -16.47 -5.77
CA LEU A 535 23.53 -15.19 -6.47
C LEU A 535 22.31 -14.41 -5.96
N ARG A 536 22.48 -13.12 -5.63
CA ARG A 536 21.37 -12.26 -5.21
C ARG A 536 21.29 -11.01 -6.05
N LEU A 537 20.09 -10.62 -6.45
CA LEU A 537 19.78 -9.40 -7.17
C LEU A 537 18.81 -8.57 -6.34
N GLU A 538 19.22 -7.39 -5.93
CA GLU A 538 18.35 -6.44 -5.25
C GLU A 538 17.94 -5.36 -6.24
N LYS A 539 16.65 -5.21 -6.53
CA LYS A 539 16.14 -4.10 -7.35
C LYS A 539 16.53 -2.81 -6.66
N VAL A 540 17.36 -2.04 -7.33
CA VAL A 540 17.56 -0.65 -6.99
C VAL A 540 16.31 0.05 -7.48
N GLU A 541 15.43 0.40 -6.56
CA GLU A 541 14.26 1.21 -6.89
C GLU A 541 14.69 2.39 -7.76
N ASP A 542 13.93 2.65 -8.82
CA ASP A 542 13.94 3.98 -9.41
C ASP A 542 13.75 4.96 -8.25
N ALA A 543 14.52 6.06 -8.24
CA ALA A 543 14.70 6.96 -7.10
C ALA A 543 13.40 7.06 -6.25
N PRO A 544 13.49 6.89 -4.92
CA PRO A 544 12.32 6.73 -4.06
C PRO A 544 11.30 7.81 -4.35
N GLU A 545 10.02 7.48 -4.19
CA GLU A 545 8.87 8.36 -4.46
C GLU A 545 9.24 9.82 -4.16
N ALA A 546 9.10 10.66 -5.18
CA ALA A 546 9.23 12.09 -5.12
C ALA A 546 8.82 12.63 -3.74
N GLN A 547 9.80 13.02 -2.92
CA GLN A 547 9.51 13.58 -1.60
C GLN A 547 8.78 14.92 -1.78
N PRO A 548 7.98 15.40 -0.82
CA PRO A 548 7.25 16.66 -0.99
C PRO A 548 8.18 17.83 -1.30
N ALA A 549 7.63 18.86 -1.94
CA ALA A 549 8.37 20.07 -2.30
C ALA A 549 9.07 20.71 -1.08
N THR A 550 8.51 20.54 0.12
CA THR A 550 9.24 20.71 1.37
C THR A 550 9.41 19.36 2.05
N ALA A 551 10.62 18.82 2.10
CA ALA A 551 10.96 17.58 2.75
C ALA A 551 11.87 17.84 3.96
N ILE A 552 11.50 17.32 5.12
CA ILE A 552 12.39 17.26 6.28
C ILE A 552 12.76 15.79 6.45
N VAL A 553 14.06 15.51 6.46
CA VAL A 553 14.61 14.19 6.70
C VAL A 553 15.32 14.21 8.03
N ASP A 554 14.72 13.59 9.03
CA ASP A 554 15.24 13.39 10.36
C ASP A 554 16.26 12.23 10.39
N ASN A 555 17.12 12.17 11.40
CA ASN A 555 18.08 11.07 11.54
C ASN A 555 17.38 9.73 11.80
N THR A 556 16.13 9.73 12.28
CA THR A 556 15.32 8.52 12.47
C THR A 556 14.59 8.03 11.21
N ASP A 557 14.60 8.81 10.12
CA ASP A 557 13.97 8.43 8.84
C ASP A 557 14.86 7.44 8.07
N SER A 558 14.91 6.20 8.53
CA SER A 558 15.82 5.15 8.01
C SER A 558 15.69 4.87 6.51
N GLN A 559 14.52 5.13 5.93
CA GLN A 559 14.29 5.02 4.48
C GLN A 559 15.03 6.10 3.65
N TYR A 560 15.37 7.23 4.28
CA TYR A 560 16.03 8.38 3.64
C TYR A 560 17.40 8.69 4.23
N THR A 561 17.86 7.95 5.23
CA THR A 561 19.19 8.13 5.84
C THR A 561 20.08 6.89 5.65
N THR A 562 21.39 7.11 5.63
CA THR A 562 22.39 6.04 5.68
C THR A 562 23.59 6.53 6.46
N SER A 563 24.14 5.69 7.34
CA SER A 563 25.36 5.99 8.10
C SER A 563 26.47 4.98 7.82
N SER A 564 27.71 5.46 7.81
CA SER A 564 28.93 4.66 7.89
C SER A 564 29.67 5.01 9.18
N GLY A 565 30.17 4.00 9.88
CA GLY A 565 30.77 4.17 11.20
C GLY A 565 29.77 4.11 12.35
N SER A 566 30.21 4.47 13.56
CA SER A 566 29.39 4.35 14.77
C SER A 566 28.71 5.66 15.13
N TRP A 567 27.39 5.71 14.95
CA TRP A 567 26.54 6.87 15.25
C TRP A 567 25.54 6.51 16.36
N PRO A 568 25.95 6.52 17.65
CA PRO A 568 25.05 6.21 18.75
C PRO A 568 23.92 7.24 18.87
N THR A 569 22.77 6.83 19.39
CA THR A 569 21.63 7.74 19.64
C THR A 569 21.80 8.50 20.96
N SER A 570 21.39 9.77 21.01
CA SER A 570 21.45 10.62 22.20
C SER A 570 20.29 11.61 22.29
N THR A 571 19.93 11.97 23.52
CA THR A 571 18.93 13.00 23.86
C THR A 571 19.47 14.02 24.88
N ASN A 572 20.78 13.96 25.18
CA ASN A 572 21.39 14.64 26.33
C ASN A 572 21.44 16.17 26.20
N ALA A 573 21.67 16.69 24.99
CA ALA A 573 21.65 18.12 24.72
C ALA A 573 20.28 18.50 24.13
N PRO A 574 19.57 19.52 24.65
CA PRO A 574 18.29 19.94 24.09
C PRO A 574 18.47 20.65 22.73
N GLY A 575 17.36 20.82 21.99
CA GLY A 575 17.36 21.54 20.72
C GLY A 575 17.73 20.69 19.51
N TYR A 576 17.43 19.38 19.54
CA TYR A 576 17.39 18.51 18.37
C TYR A 576 15.98 18.49 17.74
N TYR A 577 15.89 18.08 16.48
CA TYR A 577 14.63 17.81 15.79
C TYR A 577 14.20 16.36 16.06
N GLY A 578 12.90 16.07 15.94
CA GLY A 578 12.39 14.72 16.17
C GLY A 578 12.59 14.20 17.60
N SER A 579 12.87 12.90 17.71
CA SER A 579 12.92 12.18 19.00
C SER A 579 14.31 12.10 19.63
N ASN A 580 15.37 12.27 18.83
CA ASN A 580 16.76 12.14 19.26
C ASN A 580 17.72 12.75 18.21
N TYR A 581 19.03 12.71 18.48
CA TYR A 581 20.08 12.99 17.50
C TYR A 581 21.21 11.96 17.62
N GLN A 582 22.11 11.92 16.65
CA GLN A 582 23.25 11.00 16.64
C GLN A 582 24.60 11.75 16.61
N PRO A 583 25.36 11.76 17.72
CA PRO A 583 26.71 12.30 17.75
C PRO A 583 27.75 11.32 17.23
N ASN A 584 28.80 11.85 16.59
CA ASN A 584 30.05 11.14 16.37
C ASN A 584 31.25 12.01 16.78
N ALA A 585 32.30 11.39 17.31
CA ALA A 585 33.54 12.08 17.67
C ALA A 585 34.28 12.56 16.42
N ALA A 586 35.15 13.56 16.58
CA ALA A 586 36.02 13.99 15.50
C ALA A 586 36.95 12.84 15.03
N GLY A 587 37.12 12.71 13.72
CA GLY A 587 38.01 11.74 13.09
C GLY A 587 38.51 12.23 11.73
N SER A 588 38.77 11.29 10.80
CA SER A 588 39.48 11.59 9.53
C SER A 588 38.57 11.73 8.31
N GLY A 589 37.25 11.77 8.51
CA GLY A 589 36.25 11.78 7.43
C GLY A 589 35.77 10.40 6.99
N GLY A 590 36.11 9.34 7.73
CA GLY A 590 35.74 7.95 7.42
C GLY A 590 34.33 7.59 7.86
N ASP A 591 33.84 8.25 8.91
CA ASP A 591 32.48 8.07 9.40
C ASP A 591 31.58 9.14 8.78
N THR A 592 30.45 8.71 8.23
CA THR A 592 29.54 9.60 7.51
C THR A 592 28.10 9.38 7.92
N PHE A 593 27.32 10.45 7.91
CA PHE A 593 25.88 10.41 8.03
C PHE A 593 25.27 11.12 6.82
N THR A 594 24.42 10.43 6.06
CA THR A 594 23.90 10.92 4.79
C THR A 594 22.39 10.93 4.80
N TRP A 595 21.81 12.10 4.50
CA TRP A 595 20.40 12.28 4.19
C TRP A 595 20.22 12.30 2.66
N LYS A 596 19.22 11.57 2.16
CA LYS A 596 18.88 11.47 0.75
C LYS A 596 17.65 12.32 0.47
N PHE A 597 17.64 12.93 -0.71
CA PHE A 597 16.52 13.73 -1.19
C PHE A 597 16.18 13.38 -2.64
N THR A 598 14.95 12.93 -2.91
CA THR A 598 14.46 12.81 -4.29
C THR A 598 13.49 13.96 -4.57
N PRO A 599 13.88 14.96 -5.39
CA PRO A 599 13.04 16.11 -5.66
C PRO A 599 11.79 15.70 -6.44
N PRO A 600 10.60 16.19 -6.04
CA PRO A 600 9.35 15.86 -6.71
C PRO A 600 9.24 16.52 -8.07
N GLU A 601 9.93 17.64 -8.25
CA GLU A 601 9.96 18.48 -9.43
C GLU A 601 11.36 19.04 -9.62
N THR A 602 11.78 19.23 -10.87
CA THR A 602 13.04 19.92 -11.17
C THR A 602 12.92 21.37 -10.69
N GLY A 603 13.92 21.86 -9.96
CA GLY A 603 13.84 23.21 -9.41
C GLY A 603 14.91 23.54 -8.40
N SER A 604 14.85 24.76 -7.88
CA SER A 604 15.73 25.22 -6.81
C SER A 604 15.14 24.88 -5.44
N TYR A 605 15.98 24.33 -4.56
CA TYR A 605 15.62 23.97 -3.19
C TYR A 605 16.60 24.63 -2.24
N LYS A 606 16.06 25.31 -1.23
CA LYS A 606 16.81 25.74 -0.06
C LYS A 606 17.10 24.53 0.81
N VAL A 607 18.37 24.33 1.15
CA VAL A 607 18.84 23.22 1.99
C VAL A 607 19.26 23.78 3.34
N SER A 608 18.68 23.29 4.43
CA SER A 608 19.00 23.72 5.80
C SER A 608 19.20 22.51 6.70
N VAL A 609 20.00 22.66 7.76
CA VAL A 609 20.27 21.61 8.76
C VAL A 609 19.75 22.02 10.13
N TYR A 610 19.39 21.04 10.94
CA TYR A 610 19.05 21.19 12.35
C TYR A 610 20.03 20.35 13.17
N TYR A 611 20.38 20.80 14.38
CA TYR A 611 21.27 20.08 15.28
C TYR A 611 21.19 20.59 16.73
N ALA A 612 21.51 19.73 17.69
CA ALA A 612 21.66 20.10 19.10
C ALA A 612 23.04 20.75 19.38
N ALA A 613 23.04 22.06 19.63
CA ALA A 613 24.26 22.82 19.90
C ALA A 613 24.77 22.63 21.35
N ALA A 614 26.08 22.45 21.49
CA ALA A 614 26.78 22.37 22.77
C ALA A 614 28.24 22.81 22.64
N SER A 615 28.91 23.12 23.75
CA SER A 615 30.28 23.66 23.74
C SER A 615 31.36 22.69 23.25
N ASP A 616 31.07 21.39 23.25
CA ASP A 616 31.96 20.30 22.82
C ASP A 616 31.78 19.88 21.35
N ARG A 617 30.87 20.54 20.62
CA ARG A 617 30.62 20.29 19.19
C ARG A 617 31.72 20.87 18.30
N ALA A 618 31.79 20.36 17.09
CA ALA A 618 32.65 20.88 16.04
C ALA A 618 32.29 22.33 15.67
N SER A 619 33.30 23.18 15.51
CA SER A 619 33.13 24.52 14.92
C SER A 619 33.15 24.52 13.40
N ASN A 620 33.46 23.38 12.78
CA ASN A 620 33.72 23.27 11.36
C ASN A 620 33.11 22.01 10.72
N ALA A 621 31.99 21.51 11.25
CA ALA A 621 31.32 20.29 10.80
C ALA A 621 31.02 20.35 9.28
N PRO A 622 31.60 19.47 8.45
CA PRO A 622 31.47 19.54 7.00
C PRO A 622 30.21 18.84 6.49
N PHE A 623 29.31 19.59 5.86
CA PHE A 623 28.16 19.09 5.11
C PHE A 623 28.42 19.20 3.61
N THR A 624 28.42 18.08 2.90
CA THR A 624 28.58 18.02 1.44
C THR A 624 27.23 17.74 0.78
N ILE A 625 26.78 18.66 -0.06
CA ILE A 625 25.52 18.61 -0.79
C ILE A 625 25.80 18.13 -2.21
N LEU A 626 25.19 17.01 -2.61
CA LEU A 626 25.11 16.55 -3.99
C LEU A 626 23.79 17.06 -4.61
N HIS A 627 23.90 17.85 -5.66
CA HIS A 627 22.80 18.49 -6.37
C HIS A 627 22.97 18.35 -7.89
N GLY A 628 22.01 18.81 -8.69
CA GLY A 628 21.98 18.62 -10.15
C GLY A 628 23.20 19.20 -10.89
N ASP A 629 23.76 20.28 -10.36
CA ASP A 629 24.94 20.95 -10.93
C ASP A 629 26.29 20.42 -10.41
N GLY A 630 26.30 19.42 -9.52
CA GLY A 630 27.52 18.84 -8.93
C GLY A 630 27.49 18.77 -7.40
N THR A 631 28.65 18.96 -6.75
CA THR A 631 28.78 18.90 -5.29
C THR A 631 29.25 20.23 -4.71
N ALA A 632 28.74 20.57 -3.52
CA ALA A 632 29.14 21.74 -2.75
C ALA A 632 29.33 21.38 -1.26
N THR A 633 30.41 21.84 -0.64
CA THR A 633 30.65 21.61 0.80
C THR A 633 30.50 22.90 1.60
N ARG A 634 29.77 22.83 2.72
CA ARG A 634 29.58 23.90 3.70
C ARG A 634 30.04 23.42 5.06
N ARG A 635 30.87 24.22 5.75
CA ARG A 635 31.28 23.95 7.12
C ARG A 635 30.43 24.78 8.08
N VAL A 636 29.88 24.12 9.10
CA VAL A 636 28.95 24.71 10.06
C VAL A 636 29.55 24.65 11.46
N ASP A 637 29.40 25.75 12.23
CA ASP A 637 29.74 25.78 13.65
C ASP A 637 28.57 25.25 14.47
N GLN A 638 28.66 23.98 14.87
CA GLN A 638 27.62 23.30 15.66
C GLN A 638 27.66 23.66 17.16
N ARG A 639 28.54 24.58 17.59
CA ARG A 639 28.53 25.12 18.97
C ARG A 639 27.45 26.18 19.16
N THR A 640 26.93 26.73 18.08
CA THR A 640 25.97 27.84 18.07
C THR A 640 24.83 27.58 17.10
N ASN A 641 23.72 28.34 17.24
CA ASN A 641 22.54 28.25 16.38
C ASN A 641 21.83 26.88 16.34
N GLY A 642 22.04 26.00 17.33
CA GLY A 642 21.24 24.78 17.47
C GLY A 642 19.81 25.08 17.95
N GLY A 643 18.89 24.14 17.74
CA GLY A 643 17.47 24.35 18.02
C GLY A 643 16.72 25.24 17.00
N GLN A 644 17.30 25.44 15.82
CA GLN A 644 16.70 26.17 14.69
C GLN A 644 17.30 25.70 13.36
N TRP A 645 16.63 25.97 12.25
CA TRP A 645 17.12 25.64 10.91
C TRP A 645 18.27 26.57 10.48
N VAL A 646 19.43 25.99 10.21
CA VAL A 646 20.63 26.69 9.74
C VAL A 646 20.79 26.48 8.24
N ASP A 647 20.84 27.57 7.48
CA ASP A 647 20.87 27.54 6.01
C ASP A 647 22.24 27.10 5.47
N LEU A 648 22.26 26.10 4.59
CA LEU A 648 23.44 25.69 3.83
C LEU A 648 23.51 26.38 2.45
N GLY A 649 22.37 26.84 1.93
CA GLY A 649 22.24 27.52 0.64
C GLY A 649 21.09 27.00 -0.22
N THR A 650 20.93 27.58 -1.41
CA THR A 650 19.95 27.15 -2.41
C THR A 650 20.66 26.43 -3.55
N TYR A 651 20.17 25.25 -3.92
CA TYR A 651 20.78 24.35 -4.89
C TYR A 651 19.75 23.87 -5.90
N HIS A 652 20.16 23.65 -7.14
CA HIS A 652 19.28 23.12 -8.20
C HIS A 652 19.26 21.59 -8.15
N PHE A 653 18.07 21.01 -8.06
CA PHE A 653 17.87 19.56 -8.09
C PHE A 653 17.00 19.17 -9.29
N THR A 654 17.34 18.06 -9.92
CA THR A 654 16.62 17.54 -11.10
C THR A 654 15.61 16.48 -10.64
N GLN A 655 14.35 16.60 -11.07
CA GLN A 655 13.28 15.66 -10.75
C GLN A 655 13.74 14.20 -10.90
N GLY A 656 13.41 13.36 -9.92
CA GLY A 656 13.71 11.93 -9.98
C GLY A 656 15.20 11.58 -9.88
N THR A 657 16.09 12.53 -9.59
CA THR A 657 17.50 12.27 -9.28
C THR A 657 17.74 12.37 -7.78
N THR A 658 18.40 11.38 -7.17
CA THR A 658 18.68 11.42 -5.72
C THR A 658 19.79 12.42 -5.39
N GLY A 659 19.41 13.57 -4.85
CA GLY A 659 20.27 14.48 -4.13
C GLY A 659 20.71 13.91 -2.77
N LYS A 660 21.83 14.41 -2.22
CA LYS A 660 22.35 13.97 -0.92
C LYS A 660 22.88 15.13 -0.11
N VAL A 661 22.76 15.05 1.21
CA VAL A 661 23.54 15.86 2.15
C VAL A 661 24.31 14.89 3.01
N THR A 662 25.65 14.99 3.03
CA THR A 662 26.52 14.09 3.78
C THR A 662 27.33 14.89 4.80
N LEU A 663 27.16 14.56 6.07
CA LEU A 663 28.00 15.00 7.18
C LEU A 663 29.15 14.00 7.35
N THR A 664 30.37 14.48 7.57
CA THR A 664 31.52 13.61 7.91
C THR A 664 32.15 14.02 9.23
N ASP A 665 32.88 13.09 9.85
CA ASP A 665 33.63 13.31 11.08
C ASP A 665 34.96 14.09 10.88
N ASP A 666 35.27 14.60 9.68
CA ASP A 666 36.43 15.46 9.39
C ASP A 666 36.27 16.88 9.99
N ALA A 667 36.30 16.94 11.32
CA ALA A 667 35.96 18.11 12.11
C ALA A 667 36.86 18.26 13.36
N ASP A 668 36.75 19.40 14.04
CA ASP A 668 37.56 19.73 15.23
C ASP A 668 36.90 19.37 16.58
N GLY A 669 35.73 18.72 16.55
CA GLY A 669 34.94 18.34 17.73
C GLY A 669 33.83 17.36 17.36
N TYR A 670 32.90 17.08 18.29
CA TYR A 670 31.78 16.19 17.99
C TYR A 670 30.91 16.75 16.86
N VAL A 671 30.64 15.94 15.84
CA VAL A 671 29.67 16.24 14.79
C VAL A 671 28.32 15.64 15.15
N ILE A 672 27.24 16.35 14.84
CA ILE A 672 25.87 15.98 15.19
C ILE A 672 25.05 15.81 13.94
N ALA A 673 24.57 14.59 13.73
CA ALA A 673 23.56 14.26 12.76
C ALA A 673 22.18 14.30 13.43
N ASP A 674 21.28 15.10 12.86
CA ASP A 674 19.92 15.29 13.33
C ASP A 674 19.03 15.40 12.08
N ALA A 675 18.60 16.60 11.65
CA ALA A 675 17.71 16.72 10.49
C ALA A 675 18.24 17.62 9.36
N VAL A 676 17.81 17.33 8.12
CA VAL A 676 17.99 18.17 6.93
C VAL A 676 16.63 18.56 6.36
N LYS A 677 16.42 19.84 6.08
CA LYS A 677 15.25 20.35 5.37
C LYS A 677 15.61 20.77 3.95
N PHE A 678 14.89 20.22 2.98
CA PHE A 678 14.85 20.64 1.59
C PHE A 678 13.55 21.39 1.38
N GLU A 679 13.61 22.63 0.94
CA GLU A 679 12.42 23.47 0.75
C GLU A 679 12.48 24.05 -0.67
N ARG A 680 11.59 23.58 -1.55
CA ARG A 680 11.45 24.09 -2.91
C ARG A 680 11.19 25.57 -2.79
N THR A 681 12.08 26.37 -3.33
CA THR A 681 11.84 27.80 -3.41
C THR A 681 10.75 28.00 -4.43
N SER A 682 9.67 28.69 -4.05
CA SER A 682 8.52 28.93 -4.92
C SER A 682 8.95 29.43 -6.30
N ASP A 683 8.25 29.04 -7.37
CA ASP A 683 8.40 29.56 -8.75
C ASP A 683 7.99 31.05 -8.89
N VAL A 684 8.02 31.76 -7.76
CA VAL A 684 7.72 33.17 -7.61
C VAL A 684 9.04 33.94 -7.72
N LEU A 685 9.30 34.47 -8.89
CA LEU A 685 10.40 35.40 -9.11
C LEU A 685 9.93 36.79 -8.67
N ILE A 686 10.59 37.38 -7.68
CA ILE A 686 10.35 38.78 -7.30
C ILE A 686 11.60 39.58 -7.61
N SER A 687 11.42 40.71 -8.28
CA SER A 687 12.47 41.68 -8.60
C SER A 687 12.09 43.04 -8.01
N ASP A 688 12.88 43.50 -7.05
CA ASP A 688 12.72 44.76 -6.32
C ASP A 688 13.49 45.89 -7.03
N ASN A 689 13.05 47.14 -6.89
CA ASN A 689 13.72 48.29 -7.52
C ASN A 689 15.14 48.54 -6.99
N ALA A 690 15.53 47.99 -5.84
CA ALA A 690 16.89 48.10 -5.33
C ALA A 690 17.84 46.98 -5.82
N ASP A 691 17.33 45.98 -6.53
CA ASP A 691 18.14 44.88 -7.05
C ASP A 691 19.14 45.36 -8.11
N SER A 692 20.35 44.81 -8.06
CA SER A 692 21.52 45.33 -8.78
C SER A 692 21.42 45.26 -10.31
N GLU A 693 20.59 44.37 -10.81
CA GLU A 693 20.31 44.14 -12.22
C GLU A 693 19.29 45.11 -12.80
N ASN A 694 18.56 45.85 -11.96
CA ASN A 694 17.51 46.76 -12.40
C ASN A 694 18.08 48.16 -12.66
N GLU A 695 17.49 48.85 -13.64
CA GLU A 695 18.02 50.15 -14.07
C GLU A 695 16.91 51.18 -14.33
N GLY A 696 17.13 52.39 -13.83
CA GLY A 696 16.32 53.57 -14.15
C GLY A 696 17.04 54.45 -15.14
N ILE A 697 16.41 54.73 -16.28
CA ILE A 697 16.82 55.78 -17.22
C ILE A 697 16.02 57.04 -16.86
N GLY A 698 16.71 58.17 -16.65
CA GLY A 698 16.12 59.43 -16.24
C GLY A 698 16.45 59.81 -14.80
N THR A 699 15.61 60.65 -14.18
CA THR A 699 15.86 61.22 -12.84
C THR A 699 14.99 60.62 -11.74
N TRP A 700 15.01 59.29 -11.63
CA TRP A 700 14.28 58.57 -10.59
C TRP A 700 14.75 58.96 -9.18
N LYS A 701 13.79 59.25 -8.30
CA LYS A 701 14.03 59.67 -6.91
C LYS A 701 13.68 58.54 -5.96
N THR A 702 14.61 58.19 -5.08
CA THR A 702 14.39 57.19 -4.03
C THR A 702 13.60 57.76 -2.85
N SER A 703 12.69 56.98 -2.26
CA SER A 703 11.98 57.34 -1.04
C SER A 703 11.64 56.11 -0.20
N THR A 704 11.43 56.34 1.10
CA THR A 704 11.03 55.33 2.09
C THR A 704 9.79 55.76 2.89
N ASN A 705 9.14 56.86 2.49
CA ASN A 705 8.12 57.55 3.30
C ASN A 705 6.77 56.83 3.37
N LEU A 706 6.48 55.95 2.42
CA LEU A 706 5.25 55.15 2.33
C LEU A 706 5.61 53.67 2.39
N LYS A 707 4.66 52.82 2.80
CA LYS A 707 4.86 51.37 2.91
C LYS A 707 5.25 50.77 1.54
N HIS A 708 6.37 50.06 1.49
CA HIS A 708 6.96 49.53 0.25
C HIS A 708 7.44 48.10 0.37
N TYR A 709 7.65 47.48 -0.80
CA TYR A 709 8.37 46.24 -0.90
C TYR A 709 9.88 46.52 -0.80
N GLY A 710 10.64 45.57 -0.27
CA GLY A 710 12.09 45.75 -0.11
C GLY A 710 12.49 46.91 0.80
N SER A 711 13.55 47.62 0.41
CA SER A 711 14.22 48.63 1.25
C SER A 711 13.85 50.08 0.95
N ASN A 712 13.31 50.34 -0.24
CA ASN A 712 12.89 51.66 -0.72
C ASN A 712 12.05 51.50 -1.98
N TYR A 713 11.36 52.56 -2.42
CA TYR A 713 10.77 52.64 -3.76
C TYR A 713 11.35 53.84 -4.53
N GLN A 714 11.26 53.81 -5.85
CA GLN A 714 11.68 54.91 -6.72
C GLN A 714 10.48 55.55 -7.41
N TYR A 715 10.52 56.86 -7.63
CA TYR A 715 9.45 57.57 -8.34
C TYR A 715 9.99 58.62 -9.30
N ASP A 716 9.20 58.94 -10.31
CA ASP A 716 9.45 60.07 -11.20
C ASP A 716 8.17 60.85 -11.51
N TYR A 717 8.33 62.11 -11.88
CA TYR A 717 7.23 62.98 -12.27
C TYR A 717 6.75 62.63 -13.68
N LYS A 718 5.50 62.94 -13.98
CA LYS A 718 4.94 62.76 -15.32
C LYS A 718 5.82 63.39 -16.41
N GLY A 719 6.01 62.68 -17.52
CA GLY A 719 6.78 63.13 -18.65
C GLY A 719 6.29 62.57 -19.99
N THR A 720 7.18 62.52 -20.97
CA THR A 720 6.89 62.17 -22.38
C THR A 720 7.18 60.72 -22.74
N GLY A 721 7.70 59.93 -21.80
CA GLY A 721 8.16 58.56 -22.02
C GLY A 721 9.67 58.41 -22.08
N ASP A 722 10.42 59.50 -21.94
CA ASP A 722 11.88 59.52 -22.03
C ASP A 722 12.55 58.95 -20.75
N HIS A 723 11.81 58.84 -19.64
CA HIS A 723 12.28 58.22 -18.42
C HIS A 723 11.58 56.87 -18.21
N THR A 724 12.38 55.83 -17.94
CA THR A 724 11.90 54.45 -17.78
C THR A 724 12.57 53.77 -16.61
N PHE A 725 11.86 52.85 -15.95
CA PHE A 725 12.43 51.91 -14.99
C PHE A 725 12.29 50.49 -15.54
N THR A 726 13.40 49.76 -15.62
CA THR A 726 13.46 48.43 -16.19
C THR A 726 13.79 47.41 -15.10
N TRP A 727 12.89 46.45 -14.92
CA TRP A 727 13.19 45.22 -14.18
C TRP A 727 13.74 44.19 -15.16
N ASN A 728 15.02 43.81 -15.01
CA ASN A 728 15.67 42.79 -15.81
C ASN A 728 15.43 41.43 -15.17
N LEU A 729 14.63 40.59 -15.83
CA LEU A 729 14.14 39.35 -15.24
C LEU A 729 15.02 38.16 -15.64
N LYS A 730 15.53 37.44 -14.64
CA LYS A 730 16.18 36.15 -14.83
C LYS A 730 15.16 35.03 -14.69
N ILE A 731 14.63 34.58 -15.82
CA ILE A 731 13.62 33.53 -15.88
C ILE A 731 14.30 32.17 -15.60
N PRO A 732 13.90 31.45 -14.54
CA PRO A 732 14.55 30.21 -14.16
C PRO A 732 14.25 29.07 -15.14
N GLU A 733 13.07 29.06 -15.74
CA GLU A 733 12.61 28.04 -16.68
C GLU A 733 11.65 28.63 -17.72
N THR A 734 11.72 28.17 -18.98
CA THR A 734 10.76 28.55 -20.02
C THR A 734 9.34 28.13 -19.61
N GLY A 735 8.37 29.02 -19.74
CA GLY A 735 6.98 28.69 -19.38
C GLY A 735 6.05 29.89 -19.31
N THR A 736 4.81 29.63 -18.93
CA THR A 736 3.79 30.65 -18.69
C THR A 736 3.91 31.21 -17.27
N TYR A 737 3.88 32.53 -17.13
CA TYR A 737 3.92 33.22 -15.85
C TYR A 737 2.84 34.29 -15.77
N ARG A 738 2.21 34.42 -14.60
CA ARG A 738 1.37 35.56 -14.24
C ARG A 738 2.25 36.65 -13.64
N VAL A 739 2.13 37.86 -14.17
CA VAL A 739 2.98 39.01 -13.84
C VAL A 739 2.19 39.97 -12.97
N TYR A 740 2.79 40.45 -11.88
CA TYR A 740 2.20 41.42 -10.97
C TYR A 740 3.17 42.58 -10.73
N ALA A 741 2.61 43.75 -10.43
CA ALA A 741 3.34 44.89 -9.90
C ALA A 741 2.87 45.24 -8.48
N GLN A 742 3.79 45.66 -7.63
CA GLN A 742 3.47 46.34 -6.37
C GLN A 742 3.94 47.79 -6.45
N TYR A 743 3.23 48.70 -5.77
CA TYR A 743 3.55 50.12 -5.68
C TYR A 743 2.77 50.80 -4.55
N GLN A 744 3.09 52.06 -4.30
CA GLN A 744 2.52 52.91 -3.25
C GLN A 744 1.38 53.72 -3.83
N ALA A 745 0.15 53.44 -3.37
CA ALA A 745 -1.00 54.23 -3.77
C ALA A 745 -1.04 55.59 -3.08
N TYR A 746 -1.18 56.65 -3.87
CA TYR A 746 -1.40 58.00 -3.37
C TYR A 746 -2.16 58.86 -4.39
N THR A 747 -2.78 59.94 -3.94
CA THR A 747 -3.71 60.74 -4.77
C THR A 747 -3.03 61.49 -5.93
N ASP A 748 -1.70 61.67 -5.88
CA ASP A 748 -0.90 62.36 -6.89
C ASP A 748 -0.24 61.41 -7.92
N ARG A 749 -0.50 60.10 -7.80
CA ARG A 749 0.02 59.07 -8.71
C ARG A 749 -0.71 59.06 -10.04
N ALA A 750 -0.06 58.49 -11.05
CA ALA A 750 -0.65 58.29 -12.37
C ALA A 750 -1.84 57.31 -12.31
N SER A 751 -2.95 57.64 -12.98
CA SER A 751 -4.05 56.68 -13.20
C SER A 751 -3.82 55.75 -14.39
N ASN A 752 -2.73 55.93 -15.11
CA ASN A 752 -2.48 55.23 -16.38
C ASN A 752 -1.01 54.87 -16.59
N ALA A 753 -0.28 54.58 -15.50
CA ALA A 753 1.13 54.20 -15.53
C ALA A 753 1.36 53.01 -16.48
N PRO A 754 2.11 53.17 -17.58
CA PRO A 754 2.29 52.12 -18.58
C PRO A 754 3.42 51.15 -18.20
N TYR A 755 3.09 49.87 -18.07
CA TYR A 755 4.02 48.75 -17.93
C TYR A 755 4.11 47.97 -19.24
N THR A 756 5.29 47.86 -19.83
CA THR A 756 5.55 47.07 -21.03
C THR A 756 6.27 45.78 -20.66
N ILE A 757 5.64 44.64 -20.93
CA ILE A 757 6.12 43.30 -20.64
C ILE A 757 6.75 42.74 -21.91
N HIS A 758 8.03 42.39 -21.86
CA HIS A 758 8.73 41.67 -22.93
C HIS A 758 8.65 40.17 -22.66
N HIS A 759 7.86 39.47 -23.49
CA HIS A 759 7.55 38.05 -23.40
C HIS A 759 7.89 37.34 -24.71
N GLN A 760 7.80 36.01 -24.75
CA GLN A 760 8.23 35.18 -25.89
C GLN A 760 7.56 35.58 -27.21
N SER A 761 6.25 35.84 -27.19
CA SER A 761 5.48 36.25 -28.39
C SER A 761 5.63 37.73 -28.77
N GLY A 762 6.46 38.52 -28.07
CA GLY A 762 6.67 39.94 -28.34
C GLY A 762 6.50 40.83 -27.12
N THR A 763 5.80 41.97 -27.27
CA THR A 763 5.62 42.94 -26.18
C THR A 763 4.16 43.29 -25.97
N SER A 764 3.74 43.34 -24.70
CA SER A 764 2.40 43.79 -24.29
C SER A 764 2.50 44.98 -23.35
N THR A 765 1.60 45.97 -23.46
CA THR A 765 1.56 47.13 -22.55
C THR A 765 0.26 47.18 -21.77
N VAL A 766 0.38 47.30 -20.45
CA VAL A 766 -0.74 47.41 -19.50
C VAL A 766 -0.67 48.74 -18.77
N LYS A 767 -1.79 49.47 -18.73
CA LYS A 767 -1.90 50.74 -18.01
C LYS A 767 -2.52 50.51 -16.64
N VAL A 768 -1.83 50.98 -15.61
CA VAL A 768 -2.18 50.72 -14.21
C VAL A 768 -2.53 52.03 -13.50
N ASP A 769 -3.61 52.01 -12.72
CA ASP A 769 -3.97 53.12 -11.85
C ASP A 769 -3.23 53.01 -10.51
N GLN A 770 -2.15 53.76 -10.38
CA GLN A 770 -1.33 53.78 -9.16
C GLN A 770 -1.94 54.61 -8.02
N ARG A 771 -3.17 55.12 -8.15
CA ARG A 771 -3.87 55.82 -7.05
C ARG A 771 -4.58 54.87 -6.10
N VAL A 772 -4.74 53.61 -6.48
CA VAL A 772 -5.50 52.57 -5.77
C VAL A 772 -4.65 51.31 -5.59
N ASN A 773 -5.10 50.35 -4.76
CA ASN A 773 -4.45 49.04 -4.56
C ASN A 773 -2.98 49.09 -4.07
N GLY A 774 -2.61 50.16 -3.35
CA GLY A 774 -1.25 50.33 -2.85
C GLY A 774 -0.84 49.24 -1.85
N SER A 775 0.42 48.83 -1.93
CA SER A 775 0.99 47.72 -1.15
C SER A 775 0.30 46.36 -1.37
N GLN A 776 -0.46 46.20 -2.46
CA GLN A 776 -0.99 44.93 -2.93
C GLN A 776 -0.34 44.54 -4.27
N TRP A 777 -0.32 43.24 -4.58
CA TRP A 777 0.11 42.75 -5.89
C TRP A 777 -1.00 42.95 -6.92
N VAL A 778 -0.76 43.85 -7.87
CA VAL A 778 -1.69 44.19 -8.94
C VAL A 778 -1.34 43.40 -10.18
N ASP A 779 -2.30 42.60 -10.66
CA ASP A 779 -2.17 41.72 -11.81
C ASP A 779 -1.97 42.52 -13.11
N LEU A 780 -0.88 42.22 -13.82
CA LEU A 780 -0.55 42.76 -15.13
C LEU A 780 -0.90 41.79 -16.27
N GLY A 781 -1.26 40.53 -15.97
CA GLY A 781 -1.64 39.54 -16.96
C GLY A 781 -0.70 38.33 -17.00
N THR A 782 -1.01 37.40 -17.91
CA THR A 782 -0.33 36.11 -18.05
C THR A 782 0.41 36.04 -19.37
N TYR A 783 1.69 35.66 -19.35
CA TYR A 783 2.59 35.72 -20.50
C TYR A 783 3.56 34.53 -20.53
N ASN A 784 3.99 34.11 -21.72
CA ASN A 784 5.03 33.09 -21.88
C ASN A 784 6.42 33.72 -21.89
N PHE A 785 7.36 33.19 -21.11
CA PHE A 785 8.73 33.67 -21.03
C PHE A 785 9.71 32.55 -21.39
N GLU A 786 10.84 32.92 -22.02
CA GLU A 786 11.97 32.02 -22.25
C GLU A 786 12.93 32.06 -21.07
N GLN A 787 13.52 30.91 -20.75
CA GLN A 787 14.57 30.78 -19.73
C GLN A 787 15.75 31.73 -20.02
N GLY A 788 16.29 32.35 -18.96
CA GLY A 788 17.48 33.19 -19.03
C GLY A 788 17.20 34.66 -18.74
N THR A 789 18.12 35.54 -19.14
CA THR A 789 18.17 36.95 -18.75
C THR A 789 17.64 37.92 -19.81
N GLY A 790 16.93 37.43 -20.84
CA GLY A 790 16.45 38.26 -21.95
C GLY A 790 15.11 38.97 -21.69
N SER A 791 14.39 38.54 -20.66
CA SER A 791 13.03 39.01 -20.35
C SER A 791 13.05 40.24 -19.44
N LYS A 792 12.09 41.16 -19.61
CA LYS A 792 12.05 42.39 -18.82
C LYS A 792 10.64 42.99 -18.73
N VAL A 793 10.42 43.78 -17.68
CA VAL A 793 9.26 44.67 -17.55
C VAL A 793 9.75 46.10 -17.48
N ILE A 794 9.11 47.01 -18.22
CA ILE A 794 9.50 48.41 -18.32
C ILE A 794 8.33 49.30 -17.90
N LEU A 795 8.52 50.11 -16.86
CA LEU A 795 7.63 51.21 -16.49
C LEU A 795 8.09 52.50 -17.15
N SER A 796 7.17 53.27 -17.73
CA SER A 796 7.50 54.56 -18.38
C SER A 796 6.76 55.74 -17.73
N ASP A 797 7.40 56.91 -17.72
CA ASP A 797 6.83 58.18 -17.21
C ASP A 797 5.80 58.84 -18.16
N ASN A 798 5.49 58.23 -19.32
CA ASN A 798 4.43 58.67 -20.24
C ASN A 798 3.03 58.43 -19.64
N ALA A 799 2.72 59.18 -18.59
CA ALA A 799 1.57 59.00 -17.72
C ALA A 799 0.98 60.35 -17.28
N ASP A 800 -0.19 60.33 -16.66
CA ASP A 800 -0.94 61.54 -16.27
C ASP A 800 -0.57 62.10 -14.88
N GLY A 801 0.28 61.39 -14.12
CA GLY A 801 0.71 61.72 -12.76
C GLY A 801 2.08 61.11 -12.41
N ILE A 802 2.46 61.14 -11.13
CA ILE A 802 3.73 60.54 -10.66
C ILE A 802 3.70 59.03 -10.87
N VAL A 803 4.74 58.47 -11.48
CA VAL A 803 4.92 57.01 -11.63
C VAL A 803 5.87 56.48 -10.57
N VAL A 804 5.59 55.29 -10.05
CA VAL A 804 6.36 54.64 -8.98
C VAL A 804 6.80 53.25 -9.42
N ALA A 805 8.09 52.98 -9.23
CA ALA A 805 8.72 51.68 -9.37
C ALA A 805 9.07 51.13 -7.98
N ASP A 806 8.48 49.98 -7.63
CA ASP A 806 8.74 49.24 -6.39
C ASP A 806 9.14 47.81 -6.79
N ALA A 807 8.19 46.88 -6.92
CA ALA A 807 8.54 45.48 -7.25
C ALA A 807 7.68 44.86 -8.35
N ILE A 808 8.28 43.91 -9.08
CA ILE A 808 7.61 43.00 -10.02
C ILE A 808 7.65 41.57 -9.47
N LYS A 809 6.54 40.86 -9.55
CA LYS A 809 6.43 39.44 -9.20
C LYS A 809 5.96 38.63 -10.40
N LEU A 810 6.63 37.53 -10.71
CA LEU A 810 6.22 36.53 -11.68
C LEU A 810 5.88 35.25 -10.94
N GLU A 811 4.69 34.71 -11.17
CA GLU A 811 4.27 33.41 -10.65
C GLU A 811 4.09 32.46 -11.82
N ARG A 812 4.86 31.37 -11.89
CA ARG A 812 4.68 30.38 -12.95
C ARG A 812 3.29 29.77 -12.87
N VAL A 813 2.62 29.65 -14.01
CA VAL A 813 1.31 29.01 -14.17
C VAL A 813 1.51 27.74 -14.98
N GLU A 814 1.10 26.59 -14.44
CA GLU A 814 1.02 25.36 -15.22
C GLU A 814 -0.09 25.48 -16.27
N GLN A 815 0.28 25.77 -17.52
CA GLN A 815 -0.64 25.60 -18.63
C GLN A 815 -0.58 24.18 -19.15
N ASN A 816 -1.54 23.38 -18.72
CA ASN A 816 -1.74 22.03 -19.25
C ASN A 816 -2.61 22.05 -20.53
N THR A 817 -3.11 23.20 -21.01
CA THR A 817 -3.86 23.29 -22.29
C THR A 817 -2.96 23.77 -23.43
N VAL A 818 -2.94 23.05 -24.55
CA VAL A 818 -2.19 23.43 -25.77
C VAL A 818 -3.18 24.04 -26.77
N ILE A 819 -2.88 25.22 -27.30
CA ILE A 819 -3.59 25.80 -28.45
C ILE A 819 -2.54 26.04 -29.53
N SER A 820 -2.83 25.62 -30.77
CA SER A 820 -1.96 25.86 -31.91
C SER A 820 -2.77 26.37 -33.09
N ASP A 821 -2.47 27.60 -33.50
CA ASP A 821 -3.06 28.31 -34.63
C ASP A 821 -2.31 28.01 -35.94
N ASN A 822 -2.94 28.24 -37.10
CA ASN A 822 -2.29 28.01 -38.39
C ASN A 822 -1.09 28.93 -38.65
N GLY A 823 -1.03 30.11 -38.03
CA GLY A 823 0.09 31.05 -38.13
C GLY A 823 1.28 30.72 -37.22
N ASP A 824 1.13 29.76 -36.30
CA ASP A 824 2.15 29.49 -35.28
C ASP A 824 3.44 28.89 -35.87
N PRO A 825 4.62 29.25 -35.32
CA PRO A 825 5.90 28.70 -35.76
C PRO A 825 5.95 27.18 -35.68
N GLY A 826 6.36 26.54 -36.79
CA GLY A 826 6.51 25.09 -36.88
C GLY A 826 5.31 24.37 -37.51
N ASN A 827 4.19 25.06 -37.73
CA ASN A 827 3.07 24.49 -38.49
C ASN A 827 3.32 24.61 -39.99
N GLU A 828 2.93 23.60 -40.76
CA GLU A 828 3.24 23.54 -42.19
C GLU A 828 2.09 23.00 -43.05
N GLY A 829 1.85 23.68 -44.18
CA GLY A 829 0.99 23.20 -45.25
C GLY A 829 1.81 22.60 -46.38
N ILE A 830 1.63 21.31 -46.67
CA ILE A 830 2.11 20.66 -47.89
C ILE A 830 1.02 20.80 -48.95
N GLY A 831 1.36 21.38 -50.11
CA GLY A 831 0.42 21.64 -51.20
C GLY A 831 0.07 23.11 -51.35
N ALA A 832 -1.00 23.41 -52.10
CA ALA A 832 -1.35 24.76 -52.51
C ALA A 832 -2.31 25.48 -51.53
N TRP A 833 -2.02 25.41 -50.23
CA TRP A 833 -2.81 26.08 -49.18
C TRP A 833 -2.80 27.61 -49.37
N LYS A 834 -3.97 28.23 -49.18
CA LYS A 834 -4.17 29.67 -49.34
C LYS A 834 -4.66 30.29 -48.05
N SER A 835 -4.04 31.40 -47.65
CA SER A 835 -4.50 32.22 -46.53
C SER A 835 -5.73 33.06 -46.91
N SER A 836 -6.65 33.25 -45.96
CA SER A 836 -7.82 34.13 -46.07
C SER A 836 -8.29 34.57 -44.69
N ASN A 837 -8.93 35.73 -44.61
CA ASN A 837 -9.59 36.25 -43.40
C ASN A 837 -11.03 36.73 -43.69
N ASN A 838 -11.60 36.34 -44.83
CA ASN A 838 -12.91 36.80 -45.31
C ASN A 838 -14.12 36.30 -44.51
N VAL A 839 -13.95 35.22 -43.74
CA VAL A 839 -14.99 34.66 -42.86
C VAL A 839 -14.49 34.80 -41.44
N ALA A 840 -15.16 35.62 -40.63
CA ALA A 840 -14.74 35.93 -39.26
C ALA A 840 -14.85 34.72 -38.31
N GLY A 841 -14.09 34.76 -37.22
CA GLY A 841 -14.15 33.78 -36.12
C GLY A 841 -13.10 32.69 -36.16
N PHE A 842 -11.96 32.95 -36.82
CA PHE A 842 -10.70 32.20 -36.74
C PHE A 842 -9.93 32.53 -35.45
N GLU A 843 -8.89 31.76 -35.14
CA GLU A 843 -7.89 32.12 -34.13
C GLU A 843 -6.73 32.87 -34.81
N GLY A 844 -5.99 33.71 -34.10
CA GLY A 844 -4.89 34.48 -34.71
C GLY A 844 -5.34 35.50 -35.77
N ASP A 845 -4.53 35.65 -36.83
CA ASP A 845 -4.64 36.72 -37.84
C ASP A 845 -5.42 36.30 -39.11
N ASP A 846 -5.45 35.00 -39.43
CA ASP A 846 -6.06 34.45 -40.65
C ASP A 846 -6.44 32.97 -40.51
N TYR A 847 -6.91 32.33 -41.58
CA TYR A 847 -7.01 30.87 -41.71
C TYR A 847 -6.50 30.40 -43.07
N GLN A 848 -6.09 29.14 -43.16
CA GLN A 848 -5.69 28.52 -44.43
C GLN A 848 -6.76 27.61 -45.01
N TYR A 849 -6.86 27.53 -46.33
CA TYR A 849 -7.81 26.64 -47.01
C TYR A 849 -7.23 26.01 -48.27
N ASP A 850 -7.79 24.86 -48.64
CA ASP A 850 -7.51 24.21 -49.92
C ASP A 850 -8.77 23.59 -50.55
N TYR A 851 -8.74 23.43 -51.87
CA TYR A 851 -9.80 22.78 -52.62
C TYR A 851 -9.75 21.26 -52.44
N LYS A 852 -10.89 20.59 -52.62
CA LYS A 852 -10.96 19.12 -52.57
C LYS A 852 -9.94 18.47 -53.51
N GLY A 853 -9.25 17.45 -53.03
CA GLY A 853 -8.27 16.69 -53.82
C GLY A 853 -8.18 15.23 -53.42
N THR A 854 -7.05 14.60 -53.74
CA THR A 854 -6.80 13.16 -53.63
C THR A 854 -6.25 12.72 -52.27
N GLY A 855 -5.84 13.68 -51.42
CA GLY A 855 -5.11 13.44 -50.18
C GLY A 855 -3.65 13.86 -50.22
N ASP A 856 -3.18 14.41 -51.33
CA ASP A 856 -1.77 14.76 -51.53
C ASP A 856 -1.41 16.12 -50.90
N HIS A 857 -2.41 16.91 -50.50
CA HIS A 857 -2.21 18.15 -49.75
C HIS A 857 -2.63 17.99 -48.29
N THR A 858 -1.79 18.45 -47.38
CA THR A 858 -1.99 18.30 -45.93
C THR A 858 -1.60 19.56 -45.17
N PHE A 859 -2.28 19.87 -44.08
CA PHE A 859 -1.87 20.87 -43.12
C PHE A 859 -1.53 20.19 -41.78
N THR A 860 -0.35 20.45 -41.24
CA THR A 860 0.16 19.82 -40.02
C THR A 860 0.31 20.85 -38.92
N TRP A 861 -0.37 20.61 -37.80
CA TRP A 861 -0.07 21.27 -36.53
C TRP A 861 0.94 20.42 -35.76
N ASN A 862 2.14 20.96 -35.52
CA ASN A 862 3.18 20.32 -34.71
C ASN A 862 3.03 20.79 -33.27
N LEU A 863 2.84 19.86 -32.34
CA LEU A 863 2.40 20.14 -30.98
C LEU A 863 3.53 19.90 -29.99
N ASN A 864 3.71 20.85 -29.07
CA ASN A 864 4.52 20.68 -27.88
C ASN A 864 3.61 20.34 -26.68
N ILE A 865 3.69 19.12 -26.18
CA ILE A 865 2.85 18.64 -25.09
C ILE A 865 3.56 18.92 -23.75
N PRO A 866 3.01 19.76 -22.86
CA PRO A 866 3.67 20.15 -21.61
C PRO A 866 3.89 18.98 -20.66
N LYS A 867 2.92 18.06 -20.60
CA LYS A 867 2.91 16.90 -19.70
C LYS A 867 2.31 15.70 -20.39
N ALA A 868 2.93 14.53 -20.24
CA ALA A 868 2.34 13.29 -20.75
C ALA A 868 0.98 13.05 -20.08
N GLY A 869 -0.03 12.62 -20.83
CA GLY A 869 -1.38 12.43 -20.29
C GLY A 869 -2.46 12.33 -21.35
N TYR A 870 -3.71 12.21 -20.92
CA TYR A 870 -4.88 12.25 -21.80
C TYR A 870 -5.30 13.68 -22.06
N TYR A 871 -5.66 13.97 -23.31
CA TYR A 871 -6.15 15.28 -23.74
C TYR A 871 -7.38 15.13 -24.62
N LYS A 872 -8.41 15.95 -24.36
CA LYS A 872 -9.46 16.23 -25.33
C LYS A 872 -8.91 17.09 -26.45
N VAL A 873 -8.95 16.57 -27.66
CA VAL A 873 -8.51 17.27 -28.86
C VAL A 873 -9.70 17.94 -29.51
N TYR A 874 -9.55 19.20 -29.89
CA TYR A 874 -10.55 20.00 -30.60
C TYR A 874 -9.95 20.62 -31.84
N ALA A 875 -10.80 20.86 -32.84
CA ALA A 875 -10.50 21.72 -33.98
C ALA A 875 -11.49 22.88 -34.05
N LYS A 876 -11.01 24.05 -34.44
CA LYS A 876 -11.82 25.22 -34.80
C LYS A 876 -11.63 25.50 -36.29
N TYR A 877 -12.67 25.99 -36.95
CA TYR A 877 -12.68 26.28 -38.38
C TYR A 877 -13.89 27.14 -38.77
N MET A 878 -13.86 27.66 -40.00
CA MET A 878 -14.85 28.61 -40.49
C MET A 878 -15.90 27.88 -41.34
N ALA A 879 -17.09 27.73 -40.76
CA ALA A 879 -18.18 27.04 -41.44
C ALA A 879 -18.79 27.86 -42.57
N TYR A 880 -18.89 27.24 -43.74
CA TYR A 880 -19.51 27.85 -44.91
C TYR A 880 -20.13 26.77 -45.82
N THR A 881 -21.00 27.17 -46.74
CA THR A 881 -21.81 26.21 -47.54
C THR A 881 -20.99 25.36 -48.52
N ASP A 882 -19.78 25.81 -48.87
CA ASP A 882 -18.86 25.17 -49.82
C ASP A 882 -17.80 24.26 -49.15
N ARG A 883 -17.78 24.20 -47.82
CA ARG A 883 -16.82 23.41 -47.05
C ARG A 883 -17.07 21.90 -47.17
N ALA A 884 -16.06 21.11 -46.84
CA ALA A 884 -16.17 19.66 -46.76
C ALA A 884 -17.14 19.24 -45.65
N THR A 885 -17.96 18.22 -45.91
CA THR A 885 -18.79 17.56 -44.89
C THR A 885 -18.07 16.42 -44.16
N ASN A 886 -16.89 16.04 -44.64
CA ASN A 886 -16.14 14.87 -44.18
C ASN A 886 -14.61 15.10 -44.08
N ALA A 887 -14.17 16.33 -43.77
CA ALA A 887 -12.77 16.72 -43.67
C ALA A 887 -11.99 15.78 -42.71
N PRO A 888 -10.96 15.05 -43.18
CA PRO A 888 -10.19 14.12 -42.35
C PRO A 888 -9.09 14.80 -41.53
N TYR A 889 -9.18 14.68 -40.21
CA TYR A 889 -8.13 15.00 -39.26
C TYR A 889 -7.47 13.69 -38.78
N THR A 890 -6.17 13.53 -38.98
CA THR A 890 -5.37 12.43 -38.44
C THR A 890 -4.66 12.90 -37.18
N ILE A 891 -5.01 12.34 -36.03
CA ILE A 891 -4.41 12.62 -34.74
C ILE A 891 -3.33 11.58 -34.49
N TYR A 892 -2.08 12.01 -34.30
CA TYR A 892 -0.96 11.14 -33.90
C TYR A 892 -0.83 11.18 -32.38
N HIS A 893 -1.10 10.05 -31.73
CA HIS A 893 -1.14 9.89 -30.27
C HIS A 893 -0.31 8.65 -29.86
N GLN A 894 -0.11 8.43 -28.57
CA GLN A 894 0.75 7.36 -28.05
C GLN A 894 0.37 5.97 -28.58
N ASP A 895 -0.93 5.68 -28.64
CA ASP A 895 -1.44 4.37 -29.08
C ASP A 895 -1.49 4.20 -30.62
N GLY A 896 -1.04 5.20 -31.38
CA GLY A 896 -1.00 5.16 -32.84
C GLY A 896 -1.59 6.40 -33.52
N GLN A 897 -2.41 6.19 -34.55
CA GLN A 897 -3.06 7.28 -35.27
C GLN A 897 -4.56 7.03 -35.44
N THR A 898 -5.36 8.05 -35.18
CA THR A 898 -6.83 8.00 -35.34
C THR A 898 -7.27 9.05 -36.37
N VAL A 899 -8.16 8.66 -37.29
CA VAL A 899 -8.73 9.57 -38.31
C VAL A 899 -10.16 9.96 -37.93
N GLN A 900 -10.37 11.23 -37.60
CA GLN A 900 -11.68 11.81 -37.33
C GLN A 900 -12.18 12.61 -38.53
N ARG A 901 -13.45 12.40 -38.93
CA ARG A 901 -14.06 13.13 -40.04
C ARG A 901 -15.01 14.20 -39.54
N VAL A 902 -14.80 15.43 -40.01
CA VAL A 902 -15.49 16.62 -39.51
C VAL A 902 -16.32 17.27 -40.61
N ASN A 903 -17.55 17.65 -40.27
CA ASN A 903 -18.40 18.43 -41.16
C ASN A 903 -18.15 19.92 -40.97
N GLN A 904 -17.25 20.46 -41.78
CA GLN A 904 -16.88 21.87 -41.76
C GLN A 904 -17.98 22.81 -42.30
N ARG A 905 -19.19 22.33 -42.62
CA ARG A 905 -20.34 23.21 -42.89
C ARG A 905 -21.13 23.60 -41.65
N LYS A 906 -20.81 23.03 -40.49
CA LYS A 906 -21.52 23.21 -39.22
C LYS A 906 -20.55 23.63 -38.12
N ASN A 907 -21.07 24.19 -37.03
CA ASN A 907 -20.29 24.53 -35.82
C ASN A 907 -19.07 25.43 -36.07
N GLY A 908 -19.14 26.30 -37.08
CA GLY A 908 -18.07 27.24 -37.39
C GLY A 908 -17.78 28.19 -36.23
N SER A 909 -16.50 28.54 -36.06
CA SER A 909 -16.00 29.41 -34.99
C SER A 909 -16.23 28.87 -33.58
N GLN A 910 -16.57 27.58 -33.45
CA GLN A 910 -16.68 26.87 -32.18
C GLN A 910 -15.62 25.76 -32.12
N TRP A 911 -15.21 25.38 -30.91
CA TRP A 911 -14.35 24.22 -30.70
C TRP A 911 -15.14 22.93 -30.92
N VAL A 912 -14.77 22.16 -31.94
CA VAL A 912 -15.37 20.86 -32.26
C VAL A 912 -14.46 19.75 -31.76
N GLU A 913 -14.95 18.95 -30.83
CA GLU A 913 -14.21 17.82 -30.26
C GLU A 913 -13.94 16.75 -31.31
N LEU A 914 -12.68 16.34 -31.43
CA LEU A 914 -12.21 15.27 -32.29
C LEU A 914 -12.09 13.93 -31.53
N GLY A 915 -11.91 13.98 -30.21
CA GLY A 915 -11.82 12.83 -29.32
C GLY A 915 -10.84 13.06 -28.16
N THR A 916 -10.72 12.08 -27.27
CA THR A 916 -9.75 12.09 -26.16
C THR A 916 -8.63 11.10 -26.47
N PHE A 917 -7.38 11.55 -26.41
CA PHE A 917 -6.21 10.76 -26.79
C PHE A 917 -5.06 10.95 -25.80
N ARG A 918 -4.21 9.93 -25.65
CA ARG A 918 -3.02 9.99 -24.80
C ARG A 918 -1.82 10.52 -25.59
N PHE A 919 -1.14 11.51 -25.05
CA PHE A 919 0.06 12.11 -25.63
C PHE A 919 1.25 11.98 -24.69
N GLU A 920 2.44 11.84 -25.25
CA GLU A 920 3.71 11.95 -24.53
C GLU A 920 4.15 13.42 -24.47
N ALA A 921 4.91 13.79 -23.43
CA ALA A 921 5.45 15.13 -23.30
C ALA A 921 6.48 15.44 -24.41
N GLY A 922 6.57 16.72 -24.80
CA GLY A 922 7.52 17.22 -25.79
C GLY A 922 6.95 17.42 -27.19
N THR A 923 7.85 17.60 -28.16
CA THR A 923 7.55 18.13 -29.51
C THR A 923 7.28 17.06 -30.58
N GLY A 924 7.00 15.82 -30.18
CA GLY A 924 6.81 14.68 -31.10
C GLY A 924 5.39 14.50 -31.64
N SER A 925 4.41 15.19 -31.04
CA SER A 925 2.98 15.00 -31.30
C SER A 925 2.49 15.91 -32.43
N LYS A 926 1.53 15.45 -33.24
CA LYS A 926 0.99 16.26 -34.35
C LYS A 926 -0.45 15.91 -34.73
N ILE A 927 -1.13 16.86 -35.36
CA ILE A 927 -2.44 16.67 -36.00
C ILE A 927 -2.32 17.06 -37.46
N VAL A 928 -2.88 16.25 -38.36
CA VAL A 928 -2.78 16.45 -39.81
C VAL A 928 -4.17 16.51 -40.44
N LEU A 929 -4.51 17.62 -41.10
CA LEU A 929 -5.70 17.76 -41.94
C LEU A 929 -5.35 17.44 -43.40
N SER A 930 -6.17 16.64 -44.08
CA SER A 930 -5.97 16.29 -45.50
C SER A 930 -7.09 16.81 -46.40
N ASP A 931 -6.75 17.17 -47.64
CA ASP A 931 -7.67 17.59 -48.70
C ASP A 931 -8.53 16.45 -49.30
N LYS A 932 -8.36 15.20 -48.83
CA LYS A 932 -9.17 14.02 -49.22
C LYS A 932 -10.59 14.11 -48.67
N ALA A 933 -11.37 15.03 -49.21
CA ALA A 933 -12.69 15.42 -48.75
C ALA A 933 -13.66 15.72 -49.91
N ASP A 934 -14.93 15.95 -49.60
CA ASP A 934 -15.99 16.22 -50.58
C ASP A 934 -16.21 17.72 -50.92
N GLY A 935 -15.46 18.62 -50.27
CA GLY A 935 -15.54 20.08 -50.43
C GLY A 935 -14.24 20.78 -49.99
N ILE A 936 -14.28 22.11 -49.86
CA ILE A 936 -13.11 22.91 -49.42
C ILE A 936 -12.77 22.54 -47.96
N VAL A 937 -11.50 22.25 -47.69
CA VAL A 937 -10.98 22.02 -46.32
C VAL A 937 -10.34 23.31 -45.79
N VAL A 938 -10.54 23.58 -44.50
CA VAL A 938 -10.00 24.75 -43.80
C VAL A 938 -9.18 24.32 -42.60
N ALA A 939 -7.97 24.85 -42.49
CA ALA A 939 -7.07 24.77 -41.35
C ALA A 939 -7.03 26.12 -40.64
N ASP A 940 -7.37 26.12 -39.35
CA ASP A 940 -7.33 27.29 -38.46
C ASP A 940 -6.54 26.85 -37.23
N SER A 941 -7.22 26.52 -36.12
CA SER A 941 -6.55 26.12 -34.90
C SER A 941 -6.98 24.75 -34.36
N VAL A 942 -6.06 24.10 -33.64
CA VAL A 942 -6.33 22.93 -32.79
C VAL A 942 -6.11 23.27 -31.31
N LYS A 943 -6.84 22.59 -30.43
CA LYS A 943 -6.70 22.74 -28.98
C LYS A 943 -6.67 21.37 -28.30
N LEU A 944 -5.76 21.18 -27.35
CA LEU A 944 -5.69 20.02 -26.49
C LEU A 944 -5.93 20.47 -25.05
N GLU A 945 -7.03 20.03 -24.45
CA GLU A 945 -7.32 20.27 -23.04
C GLU A 945 -7.05 18.98 -22.25
N PRO A 946 -6.40 19.04 -21.08
CA PRO A 946 -6.21 17.87 -20.24
C PRO A 946 -7.53 17.17 -19.97
N ALA A 947 -7.48 15.85 -19.99
CA ALA A 947 -8.60 14.99 -19.69
C ALA A 947 -8.21 14.04 -18.55
N PRO A 948 -9.18 13.65 -17.70
CA PRO A 948 -8.94 12.57 -16.75
C PRO A 948 -8.55 11.30 -17.51
N VAL A 949 -7.73 10.46 -16.87
CA VAL A 949 -7.36 9.17 -17.44
C VAL A 949 -8.61 8.39 -17.78
N THR A 950 -8.75 8.01 -19.05
CA THR A 950 -9.93 7.32 -19.56
C THR A 950 -9.54 5.96 -20.09
N VAL A 951 -10.28 4.92 -19.73
CA VAL A 951 -10.14 3.56 -20.27
C VAL A 951 -11.46 3.17 -20.91
N THR A 952 -11.44 2.76 -22.17
CA THR A 952 -12.64 2.31 -22.89
C THR A 952 -12.49 0.87 -23.34
N GLY A 953 -13.59 0.13 -23.39
CA GLY A 953 -13.67 -1.16 -24.04
C GLY A 953 -14.95 -1.27 -24.88
N ASP A 954 -14.81 -1.73 -26.11
CA ASP A 954 -15.89 -2.03 -27.06
C ASP A 954 -16.03 -3.54 -27.27
N ASN A 955 -17.22 -4.01 -27.64
CA ASN A 955 -17.48 -5.44 -27.86
C ASN A 955 -16.78 -6.01 -29.11
N THR A 956 -16.14 -5.18 -29.93
CA THR A 956 -15.32 -5.61 -31.07
C THR A 956 -13.81 -5.54 -30.81
N ASP A 957 -13.40 -5.08 -29.63
CA ASP A 957 -11.99 -5.02 -29.26
C ASP A 957 -11.40 -6.42 -29.06
N SER A 958 -10.08 -6.56 -29.23
CA SER A 958 -9.40 -7.86 -29.11
C SER A 958 -9.29 -8.38 -27.66
N ASN A 959 -9.59 -7.55 -26.67
CA ASN A 959 -9.48 -7.82 -25.24
C ASN A 959 -10.84 -8.18 -24.58
N VAL A 960 -11.80 -8.69 -25.35
CA VAL A 960 -13.09 -9.17 -24.83
C VAL A 960 -13.12 -10.69 -24.72
N ASP A 961 -13.69 -11.18 -23.62
CA ASP A 961 -13.94 -12.61 -23.39
C ASP A 961 -15.44 -12.88 -23.30
N SER A 962 -15.89 -14.05 -23.72
CA SER A 962 -17.29 -14.45 -23.50
C SER A 962 -17.45 -15.95 -23.34
N VAL A 963 -18.47 -16.32 -22.56
CA VAL A 963 -18.96 -17.70 -22.42
C VAL A 963 -20.44 -17.71 -22.78
N GLY A 964 -20.88 -18.78 -23.46
CA GLY A 964 -22.23 -18.92 -24.00
C GLY A 964 -22.37 -18.36 -25.42
N THR A 965 -23.57 -18.43 -25.98
CA THR A 965 -23.82 -18.03 -27.38
C THR A 965 -24.28 -16.58 -27.46
N TRP A 966 -23.34 -15.65 -27.62
CA TRP A 966 -23.62 -14.24 -27.91
C TRP A 966 -23.81 -14.01 -29.41
N LYS A 967 -24.82 -13.25 -29.79
CA LYS A 967 -25.14 -12.93 -31.19
C LYS A 967 -24.78 -11.49 -31.49
N THR A 968 -24.11 -11.26 -32.61
CA THR A 968 -23.78 -9.92 -33.10
C THR A 968 -24.96 -9.29 -33.85
N SER A 969 -25.19 -7.99 -33.69
CA SER A 969 -26.15 -7.21 -34.49
C SER A 969 -25.71 -5.76 -34.64
N ASN A 970 -26.26 -5.09 -35.65
CA ASN A 970 -26.11 -3.66 -35.90
C ASN A 970 -27.46 -3.01 -36.31
N ASN A 971 -28.58 -3.70 -36.02
CA ASN A 971 -29.91 -3.30 -36.50
C ASN A 971 -30.50 -2.07 -35.78
N ILE A 972 -29.91 -1.65 -34.65
CA ILE A 972 -30.34 -0.50 -33.86
C ILE A 972 -29.14 0.43 -33.76
N SER A 973 -29.26 1.66 -34.26
CA SER A 973 -28.19 2.66 -34.24
C SER A 973 -27.85 3.13 -32.83
N GLY A 974 -26.60 3.55 -32.62
CA GLY A 974 -26.15 4.19 -31.37
C GLY A 974 -25.23 3.32 -30.48
N TYR A 975 -24.73 2.21 -31.02
CA TYR A 975 -23.63 1.41 -30.45
C TYR A 975 -22.28 2.13 -30.62
N THR A 976 -21.27 1.68 -29.89
CA THR A 976 -19.86 2.05 -30.11
C THR A 976 -19.25 1.09 -31.15
N GLY A 977 -18.22 1.54 -31.88
CA GLY A 977 -17.58 0.70 -32.89
C GLY A 977 -18.50 0.34 -34.07
N THR A 978 -18.52 -0.95 -34.45
CA THR A 978 -19.17 -1.42 -35.69
C THR A 978 -20.43 -2.25 -35.48
N SER A 979 -20.65 -2.80 -34.28
CA SER A 979 -21.77 -3.67 -33.94
C SER A 979 -21.89 -3.82 -32.41
N TYR A 980 -22.97 -4.43 -31.92
CA TYR A 980 -23.13 -4.84 -30.52
C TYR A 980 -23.41 -6.34 -30.42
N GLN A 981 -23.23 -6.92 -29.23
CA GLN A 981 -23.57 -8.32 -28.94
C GLN A 981 -24.79 -8.43 -28.03
N TYR A 982 -25.57 -9.50 -28.17
CA TYR A 982 -26.73 -9.76 -27.34
C TYR A 982 -26.94 -11.25 -27.01
N ASN A 983 -27.55 -11.51 -25.87
CA ASN A 983 -28.01 -12.84 -25.45
C ASN A 983 -29.47 -12.76 -24.96
N GLY A 984 -30.26 -13.82 -25.17
CA GLY A 984 -31.72 -13.83 -25.05
C GLY A 984 -32.29 -14.58 -23.83
N PRO A 985 -33.53 -14.28 -23.44
CA PRO A 985 -34.15 -14.68 -22.17
C PRO A 985 -34.56 -16.17 -22.07
N ASN A 986 -34.21 -17.01 -23.06
CA ASN A 986 -34.57 -18.44 -23.07
C ASN A 986 -33.46 -19.34 -22.51
N ASN A 987 -32.32 -18.77 -22.09
CA ASN A 987 -31.24 -19.49 -21.40
C ASN A 987 -30.92 -18.97 -19.96
N PRO A 988 -31.89 -18.51 -19.14
CA PRO A 988 -31.59 -18.04 -17.80
C PRO A 988 -31.14 -19.25 -16.96
N GLY A 989 -29.84 -19.31 -16.64
CA GLY A 989 -29.22 -20.39 -15.86
C GLY A 989 -28.17 -21.24 -16.56
N GLU A 990 -27.80 -20.96 -17.83
CA GLU A 990 -26.63 -21.61 -18.47
C GLU A 990 -25.28 -20.94 -18.11
N GLY A 991 -25.31 -19.78 -17.45
CA GLY A 991 -24.10 -19.09 -16.97
C GLY A 991 -23.33 -18.37 -18.08
N ALA A 992 -24.03 -17.80 -19.07
CA ALA A 992 -23.36 -17.03 -20.12
C ALA A 992 -22.95 -15.65 -19.60
N TRP A 993 -21.77 -15.20 -20.02
CA TRP A 993 -21.24 -13.89 -19.65
C TRP A 993 -20.39 -13.30 -20.76
N PHE A 994 -20.24 -11.98 -20.73
CA PHE A 994 -19.40 -11.18 -21.61
C PHE A 994 -18.51 -10.29 -20.74
N ALA A 995 -17.21 -10.25 -20.99
CA ALA A 995 -16.26 -9.48 -20.20
C ALA A 995 -15.42 -8.55 -21.08
N TRP A 996 -15.25 -7.31 -20.62
CA TRP A 996 -14.25 -6.39 -21.15
C TRP A 996 -13.03 -6.45 -20.24
N ASN A 997 -11.87 -6.89 -20.75
CA ASN A 997 -10.61 -6.86 -20.00
C ASN A 997 -9.90 -5.53 -20.26
N LEU A 998 -9.77 -4.71 -19.22
CA LEU A 998 -9.33 -3.33 -19.28
C LEU A 998 -7.92 -3.22 -18.71
N ASN A 999 -7.06 -2.45 -19.36
CA ASN A 999 -5.76 -2.09 -18.80
C ASN A 999 -5.88 -0.72 -18.11
N ILE A 1000 -5.81 -0.71 -16.78
CA ILE A 1000 -5.89 0.48 -15.94
C ILE A 1000 -4.52 1.17 -15.95
N PRO A 1001 -4.38 2.38 -16.52
CA PRO A 1001 -3.08 3.01 -16.71
C PRO A 1001 -2.41 3.44 -15.41
N GLU A 1002 -3.20 3.76 -14.38
CA GLU A 1002 -2.74 4.22 -13.08
C GLU A 1002 -3.74 3.82 -11.99
N ALA A 1003 -3.26 3.53 -10.78
CA ALA A 1003 -4.15 3.23 -9.66
C ALA A 1003 -4.98 4.47 -9.27
N GLY A 1004 -6.17 4.23 -8.72
CA GLY A 1004 -7.02 5.29 -8.18
C GLY A 1004 -8.51 5.00 -8.31
N SER A 1005 -9.34 5.97 -7.91
CA SER A 1005 -10.79 5.90 -8.08
C SER A 1005 -11.19 6.20 -9.52
N TYR A 1006 -12.09 5.41 -10.10
CA TYR A 1006 -12.64 5.61 -11.43
C TYR A 1006 -14.16 5.56 -11.42
N ASP A 1007 -14.78 6.53 -12.08
CA ASP A 1007 -16.20 6.50 -12.43
C ASP A 1007 -16.40 5.50 -13.58
N VAL A 1008 -17.25 4.50 -13.35
CA VAL A 1008 -17.55 3.44 -14.31
C VAL A 1008 -18.88 3.72 -15.01
N TYR A 1009 -18.83 3.66 -16.34
CA TYR A 1009 -19.96 3.85 -17.23
C TYR A 1009 -20.12 2.64 -18.15
N VAL A 1010 -21.38 2.36 -18.51
CA VAL A 1010 -21.74 1.35 -19.51
C VAL A 1010 -22.63 1.98 -20.57
N LYS A 1011 -22.56 1.49 -21.80
CA LYS A 1011 -23.41 1.94 -22.90
C LYS A 1011 -24.03 0.73 -23.58
N TYR A 1012 -25.28 0.89 -24.02
CA TYR A 1012 -26.10 -0.16 -24.63
C TYR A 1012 -27.30 0.44 -25.38
N MET A 1013 -27.96 -0.39 -26.20
CA MET A 1013 -29.08 0.02 -27.05
C MET A 1013 -30.39 -0.31 -26.37
N ALA A 1014 -31.04 0.72 -25.82
CA ALA A 1014 -32.29 0.58 -25.10
C ALA A 1014 -33.44 0.17 -26.01
N TYR A 1015 -34.19 -0.85 -25.57
CA TYR A 1015 -35.40 -1.30 -26.25
C TYR A 1015 -36.35 -2.01 -25.28
N LYS A 1016 -37.64 -2.09 -25.63
CA LYS A 1016 -38.69 -2.60 -24.73
C LYS A 1016 -38.55 -4.08 -24.33
N ASP A 1017 -37.77 -4.86 -25.07
CA ASP A 1017 -37.54 -6.29 -24.83
C ASP A 1017 -36.23 -6.58 -24.08
N ARG A 1018 -35.47 -5.54 -23.70
CA ARG A 1018 -34.24 -5.68 -22.93
C ARG A 1018 -34.51 -6.04 -21.48
N ALA A 1019 -33.49 -6.59 -20.83
CA ALA A 1019 -33.52 -6.84 -19.41
C ALA A 1019 -33.65 -5.53 -18.62
N SER A 1020 -34.51 -5.52 -17.60
CA SER A 1020 -34.58 -4.42 -16.63
C SER A 1020 -33.59 -4.55 -15.48
N ASN A 1021 -32.86 -5.65 -15.42
CA ASN A 1021 -32.00 -5.99 -14.29
C ASN A 1021 -30.67 -6.62 -14.72
N ALA A 1022 -30.13 -6.20 -15.88
CA ALA A 1022 -28.89 -6.72 -16.44
C ALA A 1022 -27.72 -6.57 -15.44
N PRO A 1023 -27.11 -7.67 -14.97
CA PRO A 1023 -26.06 -7.64 -13.95
C PRO A 1023 -24.67 -7.37 -14.55
N TYR A 1024 -24.07 -6.25 -14.15
CA TYR A 1024 -22.68 -5.92 -14.40
C TYR A 1024 -21.86 -6.12 -13.12
N THR A 1025 -20.86 -7.00 -13.16
CA THR A 1025 -19.89 -7.20 -12.08
C THR A 1025 -18.59 -6.45 -12.41
N ILE A 1026 -18.25 -5.48 -11.57
CA ILE A 1026 -17.04 -4.67 -11.66
C ILE A 1026 -15.99 -5.31 -10.78
N HIS A 1027 -14.84 -5.68 -11.34
CA HIS A 1027 -13.67 -6.10 -10.57
C HIS A 1027 -12.83 -4.86 -10.25
N HIS A 1028 -12.55 -4.62 -8.98
CA HIS A 1028 -11.87 -3.43 -8.49
C HIS A 1028 -10.97 -3.80 -7.31
N ARG A 1029 -10.07 -2.92 -6.88
CA ARG A 1029 -9.10 -3.14 -5.78
C ARG A 1029 -9.77 -3.69 -4.53
N ASP A 1030 -10.91 -3.10 -4.15
CA ASP A 1030 -11.62 -3.46 -2.94
C ASP A 1030 -12.50 -4.74 -3.08
N GLY A 1031 -12.34 -5.50 -4.18
CA GLY A 1031 -13.07 -6.74 -4.46
C GLY A 1031 -13.93 -6.71 -5.73
N GLN A 1032 -15.16 -7.26 -5.66
CA GLN A 1032 -16.09 -7.27 -6.78
C GLN A 1032 -17.45 -6.75 -6.37
N THR A 1033 -18.03 -5.85 -7.17
CA THR A 1033 -19.37 -5.30 -6.95
C THR A 1033 -20.27 -5.56 -8.15
N THR A 1034 -21.47 -6.09 -7.92
CA THR A 1034 -22.49 -6.27 -8.98
C THR A 1034 -23.53 -5.16 -8.94
N ARG A 1035 -23.75 -4.50 -10.08
CA ARG A 1035 -24.81 -3.51 -10.31
C ARG A 1035 -25.79 -4.01 -11.34
N ARG A 1036 -27.09 -3.96 -11.01
CA ARG A 1036 -28.17 -4.30 -11.94
C ARG A 1036 -28.65 -3.05 -12.67
N VAL A 1037 -28.67 -3.10 -13.99
CA VAL A 1037 -28.97 -1.95 -14.86
C VAL A 1037 -30.21 -2.24 -15.70
N ASP A 1038 -31.11 -1.26 -15.81
CA ASP A 1038 -32.30 -1.34 -16.66
C ASP A 1038 -31.96 -0.97 -18.10
N GLN A 1039 -31.72 -1.98 -18.93
CA GLN A 1039 -31.42 -1.79 -20.35
C GLN A 1039 -32.64 -1.43 -21.21
N ARG A 1040 -33.83 -1.25 -20.63
CA ARG A 1040 -35.01 -0.74 -21.36
C ARG A 1040 -34.98 0.78 -21.49
N THR A 1041 -34.16 1.47 -20.69
CA THR A 1041 -34.05 2.93 -20.61
C THR A 1041 -32.59 3.39 -20.75
N GLY A 1042 -32.28 4.68 -20.77
CA GLY A 1042 -30.89 5.19 -20.86
C GLY A 1042 -30.29 5.31 -22.27
N GLY A 1043 -30.50 4.31 -23.13
CA GLY A 1043 -30.28 4.28 -24.60
C GLY A 1043 -29.11 5.07 -25.21
N SER A 1044 -28.11 4.37 -25.78
CA SER A 1044 -26.99 4.92 -26.60
C SER A 1044 -26.18 6.06 -25.96
N GLN A 1045 -26.43 6.38 -24.69
CA GLN A 1045 -25.65 7.28 -23.86
C GLN A 1045 -24.82 6.47 -22.86
N TRP A 1046 -23.79 7.10 -22.28
CA TRP A 1046 -23.05 6.55 -21.16
C TRP A 1046 -23.91 6.57 -19.89
N VAL A 1047 -24.13 5.39 -19.31
CA VAL A 1047 -24.88 5.20 -18.06
C VAL A 1047 -23.88 4.95 -16.94
N TYR A 1048 -23.81 5.89 -15.99
CA TYR A 1048 -22.98 5.78 -14.80
C TYR A 1048 -23.49 4.67 -13.86
N ILE A 1049 -22.59 3.79 -13.42
CA ILE A 1049 -22.93 2.66 -12.55
C ILE A 1049 -22.12 2.62 -11.23
N GLY A 1050 -21.28 3.63 -10.97
CA GLY A 1050 -20.61 3.83 -9.69
C GLY A 1050 -19.13 4.23 -9.83
N THR A 1051 -18.56 4.72 -8.74
CA THR A 1051 -17.12 4.97 -8.59
C THR A 1051 -16.49 3.80 -7.85
N TYR A 1052 -15.36 3.29 -8.34
CA TYR A 1052 -14.65 2.15 -7.75
C TYR A 1052 -13.13 2.39 -7.79
N ASN A 1053 -12.40 1.86 -6.82
CA ASN A 1053 -10.94 1.98 -6.77
C ASN A 1053 -10.29 0.86 -7.59
N PHE A 1054 -9.43 1.18 -8.53
CA PHE A 1054 -8.69 0.20 -9.33
C PHE A 1054 -7.20 0.29 -9.01
N ASP A 1055 -6.53 -0.86 -9.05
CA ASP A 1055 -5.08 -0.92 -9.11
C ASP A 1055 -4.62 -0.70 -10.57
N GLN A 1056 -3.38 -0.24 -10.74
CA GLN A 1056 -2.76 -0.18 -12.06
C GLN A 1056 -2.61 -1.59 -12.64
N GLY A 1057 -2.87 -1.75 -13.94
CA GLY A 1057 -2.77 -3.03 -14.65
C GLY A 1057 -4.12 -3.60 -15.05
N THR A 1058 -4.20 -4.93 -15.22
CA THR A 1058 -5.38 -5.56 -15.82
C THR A 1058 -6.55 -5.67 -14.83
N SER A 1059 -7.72 -5.17 -15.22
CA SER A 1059 -9.01 -5.38 -14.55
C SER A 1059 -10.09 -5.79 -15.55
N LYS A 1060 -11.33 -6.07 -15.09
CA LYS A 1060 -12.44 -6.40 -15.99
C LYS A 1060 -13.82 -5.99 -15.49
N ILE A 1061 -14.73 -5.80 -16.43
CA ILE A 1061 -16.16 -5.66 -16.17
C ILE A 1061 -16.87 -6.82 -16.86
N VAL A 1062 -17.74 -7.52 -16.14
CA VAL A 1062 -18.45 -8.72 -16.61
C VAL A 1062 -19.95 -8.49 -16.65
N LEU A 1063 -20.58 -8.63 -17.81
CA LEU A 1063 -22.04 -8.67 -17.99
C LEU A 1063 -22.52 -10.13 -18.03
N SER A 1064 -23.44 -10.50 -17.15
CA SER A 1064 -24.06 -11.83 -17.15
C SER A 1064 -25.48 -11.82 -17.74
N ASP A 1065 -25.91 -12.97 -18.27
CA ASP A 1065 -27.27 -13.20 -18.76
C ASP A 1065 -28.31 -13.58 -17.67
N ASP A 1066 -27.94 -13.51 -16.37
CA ASP A 1066 -28.87 -13.68 -15.23
C ASP A 1066 -29.83 -12.47 -15.09
N ALA A 1067 -30.73 -12.36 -16.06
CA ALA A 1067 -31.60 -11.20 -16.25
C ALA A 1067 -32.98 -11.59 -16.80
N ASP A 1068 -33.94 -10.67 -16.70
CA ASP A 1068 -35.36 -10.88 -17.03
C ASP A 1068 -35.71 -10.61 -18.51
N GLY A 1069 -34.72 -10.41 -19.38
CA GLY A 1069 -34.88 -10.02 -20.77
C GLY A 1069 -33.59 -10.16 -21.58
N PHE A 1070 -33.55 -9.59 -22.79
CA PHE A 1070 -32.31 -9.58 -23.59
C PHE A 1070 -31.24 -8.69 -22.93
N VAL A 1071 -30.04 -9.23 -22.74
CA VAL A 1071 -28.86 -8.47 -22.29
C VAL A 1071 -28.01 -8.07 -23.48
N ILE A 1072 -27.54 -6.81 -23.48
CA ILE A 1072 -26.77 -6.19 -24.56
C ILE A 1072 -25.38 -5.81 -24.06
N ALA A 1073 -24.35 -6.36 -24.71
CA ALA A 1073 -22.96 -5.98 -24.53
C ALA A 1073 -22.54 -5.06 -25.69
N ASP A 1074 -22.20 -3.82 -25.39
CA ASP A 1074 -21.67 -2.85 -26.34
C ASP A 1074 -20.35 -2.29 -25.82
N SER A 1075 -20.39 -1.29 -24.93
CA SER A 1075 -19.16 -0.65 -24.48
C SER A 1075 -19.16 -0.25 -23.00
N VAL A 1076 -17.96 -0.19 -22.43
CA VAL A 1076 -17.67 0.29 -21.08
C VAL A 1076 -16.66 1.42 -21.12
N LYS A 1077 -16.73 2.33 -20.15
CA LYS A 1077 -15.80 3.44 -19.98
C LYS A 1077 -15.50 3.66 -18.51
N LEU A 1078 -14.23 3.78 -18.16
CA LEU A 1078 -13.74 4.21 -16.86
C LEU A 1078 -13.12 5.59 -17.03
N GLU A 1079 -13.51 6.55 -16.21
CA GLU A 1079 -12.88 7.87 -16.14
C GLU A 1079 -12.32 8.05 -14.75
N LYS A 1080 -11.02 8.37 -14.62
CA LYS A 1080 -10.42 8.56 -13.30
C LYS A 1080 -11.16 9.69 -12.59
N ALA A 1081 -11.73 9.36 -11.45
CA ALA A 1081 -12.47 10.31 -10.64
C ALA A 1081 -11.49 11.29 -9.99
N PRO A 1082 -11.81 12.59 -9.95
CA PRO A 1082 -10.99 13.57 -9.25
C PRO A 1082 -10.93 13.22 -7.75
N THR A 1083 -9.73 13.29 -7.17
CA THR A 1083 -9.48 13.00 -5.75
C THR A 1083 -10.41 13.88 -4.90
N THR A 1084 -11.39 13.24 -4.27
CA THR A 1084 -12.41 13.91 -3.46
C THR A 1084 -12.25 13.48 -2.00
N ILE A 1085 -12.04 14.45 -1.12
CA ILE A 1085 -12.00 14.22 0.33
C ILE A 1085 -13.28 14.80 0.90
N THR A 1086 -14.12 13.97 1.53
CA THR A 1086 -15.31 14.43 2.28
C THR A 1086 -15.11 14.08 3.73
N SER A 1087 -15.36 15.04 4.63
CA SER A 1087 -15.25 14.90 6.08
C SER A 1087 -16.57 15.37 6.70
N ASP A 1088 -17.31 14.45 7.27
CA ASP A 1088 -18.56 14.64 7.99
C ASP A 1088 -18.32 15.02 9.46
N ASN A 1089 -19.23 15.74 10.11
CA ASN A 1089 -19.06 16.13 11.52
C ASN A 1089 -18.99 14.96 12.49
N ALA A 1090 -19.41 13.74 12.12
CA ALA A 1090 -19.31 12.55 12.95
C ALA A 1090 -18.03 11.71 12.68
N ASP A 1091 -17.21 12.09 11.69
CA ASP A 1091 -16.00 11.35 11.34
C ASP A 1091 -14.90 11.47 12.41
N THR A 1092 -14.13 10.40 12.58
CA THR A 1092 -13.05 10.31 13.57
C THR A 1092 -11.96 11.35 13.28
N GLY A 1093 -11.57 12.12 14.30
CA GLY A 1093 -10.54 13.16 14.19
C GLY A 1093 -11.10 14.58 14.01
N ASN A 1094 -12.41 14.74 13.83
CA ASN A 1094 -13.07 16.05 13.86
C ASN A 1094 -13.40 16.45 15.31
N GLU A 1095 -13.22 17.71 15.66
CA GLU A 1095 -13.38 18.19 17.03
C GLU A 1095 -14.18 19.50 17.11
N GLY A 1096 -15.12 19.55 18.05
CA GLY A 1096 -15.83 20.76 18.45
C GLY A 1096 -15.29 21.26 19.80
N ILE A 1097 -14.70 22.45 19.81
CA ILE A 1097 -14.36 23.18 21.04
C ILE A 1097 -15.56 24.09 21.37
N GLY A 1098 -16.11 23.95 22.58
CA GLY A 1098 -17.28 24.71 23.02
C GLY A 1098 -18.54 23.87 23.16
N ALA A 1099 -19.70 24.53 23.22
CA ALA A 1099 -20.99 23.90 23.57
C ALA A 1099 -21.80 23.42 22.35
N TRP A 1100 -21.15 22.77 21.39
CA TRP A 1100 -21.79 22.26 20.17
C TRP A 1100 -22.87 21.21 20.48
N LYS A 1101 -24.01 21.33 19.80
CA LYS A 1101 -25.18 20.47 19.98
C LYS A 1101 -25.44 19.62 18.74
N VAL A 1102 -25.55 18.32 18.93
CA VAL A 1102 -25.92 17.36 17.87
C VAL A 1102 -27.42 17.43 17.57
N SER A 1103 -27.80 17.40 16.29
CA SER A 1103 -29.19 17.33 15.84
C SER A 1103 -29.33 16.60 14.50
N ASN A 1104 -30.51 16.06 14.25
CA ASN A 1104 -30.92 15.45 12.99
C ASN A 1104 -32.33 15.90 12.57
N ASN A 1105 -32.83 17.00 13.14
CA ASN A 1105 -34.22 17.44 12.97
C ASN A 1105 -34.54 18.07 11.60
N ILE A 1106 -33.52 18.45 10.83
CA ILE A 1106 -33.68 19.05 9.50
C ILE A 1106 -32.92 18.14 8.54
N SER A 1107 -33.63 17.48 7.62
CA SER A 1107 -33.05 16.52 6.66
C SER A 1107 -32.18 17.19 5.62
N GLY A 1108 -31.09 16.55 5.20
CA GLY A 1108 -30.21 17.04 4.12
C GLY A 1108 -28.76 17.30 4.55
N TYR A 1109 -28.39 16.85 5.75
CA TYR A 1109 -27.01 16.74 6.24
C TYR A 1109 -26.26 15.57 5.56
N GLU A 1110 -24.94 15.51 5.71
CA GLU A 1110 -24.13 14.34 5.35
C GLU A 1110 -24.07 13.36 6.54
N GLY A 1111 -23.81 12.08 6.30
CA GLY A 1111 -23.74 11.10 7.38
C GLY A 1111 -25.06 10.93 8.16
N THR A 1112 -24.98 10.96 9.50
CA THR A 1112 -26.09 10.58 10.39
C THR A 1112 -26.74 11.75 11.15
N ASN A 1113 -26.04 12.87 11.30
CA ASN A 1113 -26.46 14.04 12.07
C ASN A 1113 -25.61 15.27 11.71
N TYR A 1114 -25.99 16.47 12.17
CA TYR A 1114 -25.17 17.69 12.12
C TYR A 1114 -24.99 18.29 13.52
N GLN A 1115 -24.01 19.17 13.70
CA GLN A 1115 -23.80 19.92 14.93
C GLN A 1115 -24.12 21.41 14.74
N TYR A 1116 -24.57 22.09 15.80
CA TYR A 1116 -24.81 23.53 15.77
C TYR A 1116 -24.44 24.21 17.08
N ASP A 1117 -24.14 25.49 17.00
CA ASP A 1117 -23.97 26.35 18.18
C ASP A 1117 -24.64 27.72 17.98
N TYR A 1118 -24.98 28.36 19.09
CA TYR A 1118 -25.54 29.71 19.08
C TYR A 1118 -24.45 30.74 18.82
N LYS A 1119 -24.85 31.94 18.38
CA LYS A 1119 -23.93 33.06 18.15
C LYS A 1119 -23.08 33.35 19.41
N GLY A 1120 -21.79 33.60 19.20
CA GLY A 1120 -20.85 33.94 20.27
C GLY A 1120 -19.76 34.89 19.81
N THR A 1121 -18.59 34.81 20.46
CA THR A 1121 -17.45 35.75 20.31
C THR A 1121 -16.26 35.15 19.56
N GLY A 1122 -16.38 33.93 19.06
CA GLY A 1122 -15.33 33.20 18.36
C GLY A 1122 -14.59 32.17 19.21
N ASP A 1123 -14.97 32.03 20.48
CA ASP A 1123 -14.33 31.12 21.44
C ASP A 1123 -14.75 29.66 21.22
N HIS A 1124 -15.84 29.40 20.48
CA HIS A 1124 -16.26 28.07 20.10
C HIS A 1124 -15.95 27.81 18.63
N THR A 1125 -15.32 26.67 18.35
CA THR A 1125 -14.90 26.28 17.01
C THR A 1125 -15.25 24.84 16.69
N PHE A 1126 -15.54 24.54 15.44
CA PHE A 1126 -15.64 23.19 14.91
C PHE A 1126 -14.57 22.99 13.85
N THR A 1127 -13.78 21.94 13.99
CA THR A 1127 -12.63 21.66 13.16
C THR A 1127 -12.88 20.38 12.37
N TRP A 1128 -12.82 20.48 11.04
CA TRP A 1128 -12.67 19.33 10.17
C TRP A 1128 -11.19 19.14 9.86
N ASN A 1129 -10.66 17.98 10.22
CA ASN A 1129 -9.33 17.55 9.83
C ASN A 1129 -9.46 16.61 8.64
N PHE A 1130 -8.58 16.76 7.66
CA PHE A 1130 -8.57 15.94 6.46
C PHE A 1130 -7.16 15.48 6.13
N ASP A 1131 -7.04 14.25 5.68
CA ASP A 1131 -5.80 13.66 5.21
C ASP A 1131 -5.66 13.91 3.70
N VAL A 1132 -4.91 14.94 3.34
CA VAL A 1132 -4.62 15.30 1.95
C VAL A 1132 -3.56 14.35 1.43
N LYS A 1133 -4.01 13.34 0.67
CA LYS A 1133 -3.13 12.32 0.09
C LYS A 1133 -2.26 12.84 -1.04
N GLU A 1134 -2.68 13.91 -1.71
CA GLU A 1134 -1.94 14.49 -2.82
C GLU A 1134 -1.89 16.01 -2.71
N ALA A 1135 -0.71 16.61 -2.80
CA ALA A 1135 -0.62 18.07 -2.86
C ALA A 1135 -1.28 18.59 -4.15
N GLY A 1136 -1.82 19.81 -4.11
CA GLY A 1136 -2.39 20.45 -5.30
C GLY A 1136 -3.50 21.46 -5.00
N SER A 1137 -4.09 21.99 -6.07
CA SER A 1137 -5.24 22.90 -6.00
C SER A 1137 -6.52 22.10 -5.74
N TYR A 1138 -7.30 22.50 -4.73
CA TYR A 1138 -8.58 21.89 -4.39
C TYR A 1138 -9.70 22.92 -4.32
N LYS A 1139 -10.84 22.60 -4.93
CA LYS A 1139 -12.11 23.29 -4.69
C LYS A 1139 -12.68 22.82 -3.36
N VAL A 1140 -12.91 23.75 -2.44
CA VAL A 1140 -13.45 23.50 -1.11
C VAL A 1140 -14.93 23.87 -1.07
N TYR A 1141 -15.75 22.97 -0.53
CA TYR A 1141 -17.18 23.13 -0.35
C TYR A 1141 -17.56 22.87 1.10
N ALA A 1142 -18.57 23.59 1.58
CA ALA A 1142 -19.21 23.35 2.87
C ALA A 1142 -20.66 22.93 2.66
N LYS A 1143 -21.15 22.01 3.48
CA LYS A 1143 -22.56 21.63 3.56
C LYS A 1143 -23.12 22.05 4.91
N TYR A 1144 -24.38 22.45 4.93
CA TYR A 1144 -25.08 22.89 6.15
C TYR A 1144 -26.60 22.97 5.92
N MET A 1145 -27.34 23.08 7.03
CA MET A 1145 -28.79 23.14 7.05
C MET A 1145 -29.30 24.57 7.18
N SER A 1146 -29.85 25.10 6.08
CA SER A 1146 -30.39 26.46 6.06
C SER A 1146 -31.71 26.59 6.80
N TYR A 1147 -31.81 27.66 7.59
CA TYR A 1147 -33.00 28.08 8.29
C TYR A 1147 -32.97 29.58 8.56
N THR A 1148 -34.09 30.18 8.92
CA THR A 1148 -34.20 31.65 9.06
C THR A 1148 -33.39 32.24 10.21
N ASP A 1149 -32.99 31.42 11.18
CA ASP A 1149 -32.22 31.79 12.38
C ASP A 1149 -30.71 31.50 12.25
N ARG A 1150 -30.25 31.01 11.09
CA ARG A 1150 -28.83 30.76 10.81
C ARG A 1150 -28.06 32.05 10.60
N ALA A 1151 -26.75 31.98 10.82
CA ALA A 1151 -25.82 33.08 10.57
C ALA A 1151 -25.78 33.45 9.07
N THR A 1152 -25.72 34.75 8.77
CA THR A 1152 -25.47 35.27 7.41
C THR A 1152 -23.99 35.41 7.10
N ASN A 1153 -23.13 35.24 8.10
CA ASN A 1153 -21.71 35.57 8.00
C ASN A 1153 -20.81 34.55 8.71
N ALA A 1154 -21.20 33.27 8.73
CA ALA A 1154 -20.49 32.17 9.38
C ALA A 1154 -19.03 32.07 8.87
N PRO A 1155 -18.01 32.26 9.73
CA PRO A 1155 -16.61 32.28 9.32
C PRO A 1155 -16.00 30.87 9.21
N TYR A 1156 -15.58 30.49 8.01
CA TYR A 1156 -14.77 29.31 7.74
C TYR A 1156 -13.32 29.72 7.49
N THR A 1157 -12.38 29.26 8.31
CA THR A 1157 -10.94 29.46 8.12
C THR A 1157 -10.33 28.20 7.50
N ILE A 1158 -9.83 28.34 6.27
CA ILE A 1158 -9.18 27.28 5.52
C ILE A 1158 -7.67 27.39 5.75
N HIS A 1159 -7.07 26.32 6.26
CA HIS A 1159 -5.62 26.19 6.40
C HIS A 1159 -5.07 25.52 5.13
N HIS A 1160 -4.32 26.28 4.34
CA HIS A 1160 -3.82 25.87 3.04
C HIS A 1160 -2.32 26.19 2.94
N LYS A 1161 -1.65 25.72 1.90
CA LYS A 1161 -0.20 25.86 1.66
C LYS A 1161 0.28 27.32 1.82
N ASP A 1162 -0.47 28.26 1.25
CA ASP A 1162 -0.12 29.68 1.26
C ASP A 1162 -0.48 30.41 2.57
N GLY A 1163 -0.91 29.69 3.62
CA GLY A 1163 -1.29 30.23 4.92
C GLY A 1163 -2.73 29.92 5.32
N GLN A 1164 -3.45 30.93 5.82
CA GLN A 1164 -4.83 30.77 6.26
C GLN A 1164 -5.71 31.84 5.64
N THR A 1165 -6.85 31.43 5.09
CA THR A 1165 -7.85 32.34 4.52
C THR A 1165 -9.20 32.11 5.19
N THR A 1166 -9.84 33.19 5.67
CA THR A 1166 -11.19 33.14 6.23
C THR A 1166 -12.23 33.58 5.21
N LYS A 1167 -13.22 32.72 4.96
CA LYS A 1167 -14.41 33.00 4.13
C LYS A 1167 -15.66 33.07 5.01
N ARG A 1168 -16.43 34.15 4.88
CA ARG A 1168 -17.75 34.27 5.54
C ARG A 1168 -18.86 33.76 4.61
N VAL A 1169 -19.71 32.89 5.13
CA VAL A 1169 -20.76 32.17 4.38
C VAL A 1169 -22.14 32.46 4.98
N ASP A 1170 -23.13 32.72 4.11
CA ASP A 1170 -24.53 32.91 4.51
C ASP A 1170 -25.24 31.56 4.62
N GLN A 1171 -25.38 31.05 5.85
CA GLN A 1171 -26.03 29.78 6.10
C GLN A 1171 -27.56 29.84 6.04
N ARG A 1172 -28.19 31.00 5.80
CA ARG A 1172 -29.65 31.08 5.56
C ARG A 1172 -30.06 30.62 4.17
N THR A 1173 -29.11 30.51 3.25
CA THR A 1173 -29.33 30.12 1.85
C THR A 1173 -28.41 28.97 1.45
N GLY A 1174 -28.77 28.19 0.42
CA GLY A 1174 -27.94 27.06 -0.05
C GLY A 1174 -28.16 25.71 0.67
N GLY A 1175 -29.10 25.65 1.62
CA GLY A 1175 -29.30 24.50 2.51
C GLY A 1175 -29.43 23.13 1.82
N SER A 1176 -28.78 22.13 2.44
CA SER A 1176 -28.68 20.73 1.98
C SER A 1176 -27.90 20.50 0.70
N GLN A 1177 -27.30 21.54 0.11
CA GLN A 1177 -26.42 21.45 -1.05
C GLN A 1177 -24.98 21.77 -0.65
N TRP A 1178 -24.03 21.33 -1.47
CA TRP A 1178 -22.63 21.70 -1.34
C TRP A 1178 -22.42 23.14 -1.81
N VAL A 1179 -22.03 24.01 -0.89
CA VAL A 1179 -21.77 25.43 -1.16
C VAL A 1179 -20.27 25.63 -1.35
N TYR A 1180 -19.87 26.10 -2.53
CA TYR A 1180 -18.48 26.40 -2.85
C TYR A 1180 -17.97 27.58 -2.04
N ILE A 1181 -16.85 27.41 -1.33
CA ILE A 1181 -16.26 28.45 -0.47
C ILE A 1181 -14.91 28.99 -0.99
N GLY A 1182 -14.22 28.27 -1.88
CA GLY A 1182 -13.04 28.76 -2.61
C GLY A 1182 -12.17 27.64 -3.18
N THR A 1183 -11.14 28.02 -3.94
CA THR A 1183 -10.08 27.10 -4.42
C THR A 1183 -8.79 27.44 -3.68
N TYR A 1184 -8.12 26.43 -3.13
CA TYR A 1184 -6.93 26.59 -2.29
C TYR A 1184 -5.93 25.48 -2.56
N ASN A 1185 -4.64 25.79 -2.47
CA ASN A 1185 -3.57 24.80 -2.60
C ASN A 1185 -3.34 24.11 -1.26
N PHE A 1186 -3.37 22.79 -1.21
CA PHE A 1186 -3.01 22.02 -0.01
C PHE A 1186 -1.70 21.26 -0.24
N ASP A 1187 -0.88 21.14 0.81
CA ASP A 1187 0.24 20.19 0.84
C ASP A 1187 -0.29 18.80 1.26
N THR A 1188 0.53 17.76 1.07
CA THR A 1188 0.21 16.42 1.57
C THR A 1188 0.21 16.38 3.10
N GLY A 1189 -0.62 15.53 3.70
CA GLY A 1189 -0.78 15.38 5.15
C GLY A 1189 -2.04 16.04 5.69
N THR A 1190 -2.06 16.42 6.96
CA THR A 1190 -3.28 16.92 7.60
C THR A 1190 -3.60 18.36 7.19
N GLY A 1191 -4.62 18.52 6.35
CA GLY A 1191 -5.25 19.82 6.10
C GLY A 1191 -6.41 20.07 7.07
N LYS A 1192 -6.79 21.34 7.24
CA LYS A 1192 -7.79 21.75 8.24
C LYS A 1192 -8.72 22.86 7.77
N VAL A 1193 -10.01 22.73 8.08
CA VAL A 1193 -11.01 23.82 7.98
C VAL A 1193 -11.64 24.02 9.34
N VAL A 1194 -11.73 25.28 9.79
CA VAL A 1194 -12.27 25.65 11.10
C VAL A 1194 -13.49 26.56 10.91
N LEU A 1195 -14.64 26.17 11.44
CA LEU A 1195 -15.81 27.04 11.59
C LEU A 1195 -15.82 27.64 12.99
N SER A 1196 -16.11 28.93 13.11
CA SER A 1196 -16.19 29.64 14.40
C SER A 1196 -17.58 30.23 14.65
N ASP A 1197 -17.96 30.37 15.93
CA ASP A 1197 -19.21 30.99 16.37
C ASP A 1197 -19.21 32.53 16.37
N ASP A 1198 -18.13 33.20 15.91
CA ASP A 1198 -18.05 34.65 15.64
C ASP A 1198 -18.94 35.06 14.45
N ALA A 1199 -20.24 34.96 14.67
CA ALA A 1199 -21.28 35.10 13.66
C ALA A 1199 -22.52 35.81 14.20
N ASP A 1200 -23.38 36.28 13.30
CA ASP A 1200 -24.59 37.04 13.63
C ASP A 1200 -25.83 36.18 13.95
N GLY A 1201 -25.72 34.85 13.89
CA GLY A 1201 -26.79 33.87 14.09
C GLY A 1201 -26.27 32.48 14.46
N ILE A 1202 -27.13 31.46 14.42
CA ILE A 1202 -26.74 30.07 14.71
C ILE A 1202 -25.81 29.56 13.61
N VAL A 1203 -24.67 29.00 13.99
CA VAL A 1203 -23.73 28.34 13.07
C VAL A 1203 -23.96 26.83 13.08
N VAL A 1204 -23.87 26.22 11.90
CA VAL A 1204 -24.07 24.78 11.69
C VAL A 1204 -22.82 24.16 11.07
N ALA A 1205 -22.34 23.10 11.70
CA ALA A 1205 -21.26 22.24 11.24
C ALA A 1205 -21.85 20.89 10.79
N ASP A 1206 -21.83 20.65 9.49
CA ASP A 1206 -22.19 19.36 8.89
C ASP A 1206 -20.94 18.78 8.22
N ALA A 1207 -20.69 19.06 6.94
CA ALA A 1207 -19.55 18.46 6.23
C ALA A 1207 -18.73 19.45 5.40
N ILE A 1208 -17.45 19.09 5.20
CA ILE A 1208 -16.52 19.75 4.27
C ILE A 1208 -16.14 18.77 3.16
N ARG A 1209 -16.05 19.28 1.92
CA ARG A 1209 -15.59 18.51 0.76
C ARG A 1209 -14.49 19.26 0.02
N LEU A 1210 -13.38 18.58 -0.24
CA LEU A 1210 -12.30 19.02 -1.12
C LEU A 1210 -12.37 18.20 -2.41
N ILE A 1211 -12.31 18.86 -3.56
CA ILE A 1211 -12.22 18.21 -4.88
C ILE A 1211 -10.95 18.71 -5.56
N LYS A 1212 -9.99 17.83 -5.81
CA LYS A 1212 -8.74 18.17 -6.51
C LYS A 1212 -9.06 18.64 -7.92
N GLU A 1213 -8.44 19.74 -8.35
CA GLU A 1213 -8.58 20.29 -9.72
C GLU A 1213 -7.83 19.50 -10.77
#